data_AF-A0A8K0MBN3-F1
#
_entry.id   AF-A0A8K0MBN3-F1
#
_cell.length_a   1.000
_cell.length_b   1.000
_cell.length_c   1.000
_cell.angle_alpha   90.00
_cell.angle_beta   90.00
_cell.angle_gamma   90.00
#
_symmetry.space_group_name_H-M   'P 1'
#
loop_
_entity.id
_entity.type
_entity.pdbx_description
1 polymer ?
#
loop_
_entity_poly.entity_id
_entity_poly.type
_entity_poly.pdbx_seq_one_letter_code
_entity_poly.pdbx_strand_id
1 'polypeptide(L)'
;MDVAGLAIGIAGLYTACRDCYDFFTTSILKAWGFHWQIQNEDNSEPEHSDHTRQKRTKLHEYLLSNRFKAEGVFNTLSALADTLSNQEKLVKRYGIQLKPAQAIQDGSQLTNNVQLTISNTTIEDVKPVIGEVRNRLSVLNKLKWALKDKENFKKLIADLRSHSESLYRLCPENAFESMNIYLTMECLAKQESPAGLKWTSRLATQHAEVDDESSVREGYALLASTATLKASVNQNRGTEQADDTTLTSVDEMQPEMWYLGKGLALFEGQVVYVEMRDYRGPPLELTPEQKQRVKRRRNKERLLASFDSDNDSDSDSDEAEDVEPIEIVRPADPKLRALIRNFFNTFQGANMMKSVYGLDIAGTIDHTEGEHKGHCSILYRLPGTIGVQSRERPAENLKLRAPVTLHSLLGTKQKRGIRSMLGARFELARKLVRAVCLLHSSGWLHKNIRAESVMFFPEHVNALQEDRYEVKIEIDVSKPILMGYIFSRPDDIIIRMNPPSAPQTEQHSESSHYYRSNMTMMWDDPMDEGSTSKRRRGTPRTSSILGRNMLEKVVVNEQTKDTNISGFTLDYYQHPAKHADPKRRYRHAYDVYSLGILLLEVGLWEKLRNYPDDDEEDHYERRREICRDYLDRLRWACGDTYADVVLSCLMIDSSDDEVGKASERELCARIVADLEGCQA
;
A
#
# COMPACT_ATOMS: atom_id res chain seq x y z
N MET A 1 -20.29 -31.12 24.35
CA MET A 1 -19.76 -29.89 24.99
C MET A 1 -19.88 -28.77 23.98
N ASP A 2 -20.65 -27.74 24.31
CA ASP A 2 -21.00 -26.66 23.38
C ASP A 2 -19.89 -25.59 23.30
N VAL A 3 -18.86 -25.89 22.49
CA VAL A 3 -17.73 -24.98 22.20
C VAL A 3 -18.24 -23.67 21.57
N ALA A 4 -19.43 -23.68 20.94
CA ALA A 4 -20.04 -22.49 20.38
C ALA A 4 -20.41 -21.48 21.47
N GLY A 5 -20.94 -21.93 22.61
CA GLY A 5 -21.24 -21.08 23.77
C GLY A 5 -20.00 -20.44 24.40
N LEU A 6 -18.89 -21.17 24.48
CA LEU A 6 -17.61 -20.65 24.98
C LEU A 6 -17.03 -19.57 24.06
N ALA A 7 -17.08 -19.77 22.74
CA ALA A 7 -16.59 -18.79 21.77
C ALA A 7 -17.37 -17.47 21.80
N ILE A 8 -18.70 -17.52 21.98
CA ILE A 8 -19.53 -16.32 22.16
C ILE A 8 -19.16 -15.60 23.46
N GLY A 9 -18.94 -16.35 24.54
CA GLY A 9 -18.53 -15.79 25.82
C GLY A 9 -17.13 -15.14 25.79
N ILE A 10 -16.19 -15.71 25.04
CA ILE A 10 -14.85 -15.13 24.82
C ILE A 10 -14.94 -13.76 24.14
N ALA A 11 -15.79 -13.62 23.12
CA ALA A 11 -16.00 -12.32 22.46
C ALA A 11 -16.58 -11.27 23.43
N GLY A 12 -17.57 -11.66 24.24
CA GLY A 12 -18.16 -10.78 25.26
C GLY A 12 -17.21 -10.44 26.43
N LEU A 13 -16.29 -11.34 26.77
CA LEU A 13 -15.25 -11.08 27.76
C LEU A 13 -14.16 -10.16 27.19
N TYR A 14 -13.77 -10.36 25.93
CA TYR A 14 -12.84 -9.48 25.24
C TYR A 14 -13.36 -8.03 25.19
N THR A 15 -14.63 -7.80 24.85
CA THR A 15 -15.18 -6.44 24.81
C THR A 15 -15.13 -5.79 26.19
N ALA A 16 -15.49 -6.52 27.25
CA ALA A 16 -15.35 -6.04 28.62
C ALA A 16 -13.89 -5.74 29.01
N CYS A 17 -12.93 -6.58 28.59
CA CYS A 17 -11.50 -6.33 28.78
C CYS A 17 -11.03 -5.09 28.01
N ARG A 18 -11.45 -4.92 26.75
CA ARG A 18 -11.10 -3.77 25.90
C ARG A 18 -11.57 -2.47 26.53
N ASP A 19 -12.80 -2.43 27.03
CA ASP A 19 -13.35 -1.24 27.68
C ASP A 19 -12.61 -0.92 28.99
N CYS A 20 -12.18 -1.95 29.74
CA CYS A 20 -11.26 -1.80 30.89
C CYS A 20 -9.88 -1.26 30.44
N TYR A 21 -9.45 -1.59 29.23
CA TYR A 21 -8.12 -1.31 28.70
C TYR A 21 -7.98 0.07 28.06
N ASP A 22 -9.06 0.58 27.46
CA ASP A 22 -9.13 1.96 26.93
C ASP A 22 -8.89 3.00 28.02
N PHE A 23 -9.16 2.65 29.27
CA PHE A 23 -8.80 3.42 30.46
C PHE A 23 -7.27 3.55 30.68
N PHE A 24 -6.47 2.58 30.20
CA PHE A 24 -5.01 2.50 30.37
C PHE A 24 -4.21 2.68 29.07
N THR A 25 -4.87 2.94 27.94
CA THR A 25 -4.29 3.39 26.66
C THR A 25 -3.20 2.49 26.05
N THR A 26 -3.50 1.23 25.75
CA THR A 26 -2.57 0.42 24.93
C THR A 26 -3.28 -0.40 23.83
N SER A 27 -2.63 -0.51 22.67
CA SER A 27 -3.26 -0.91 21.39
C SER A 27 -3.17 -2.41 21.06
N ILE A 28 -2.52 -3.22 21.91
CA ILE A 28 -2.29 -4.66 21.66
C ILE A 28 -3.59 -5.47 21.70
N LEU A 29 -4.46 -5.24 22.67
CA LEU A 29 -5.78 -5.88 22.70
C LEU A 29 -6.63 -5.50 21.51
N LYS A 30 -6.55 -4.23 21.05
CA LYS A 30 -7.22 -3.79 19.82
C LYS A 30 -6.73 -4.57 18.61
N ALA A 31 -5.42 -4.80 18.49
CA ALA A 31 -4.86 -5.64 17.42
C ALA A 31 -5.39 -7.07 17.45
N TRP A 32 -5.49 -7.67 18.65
CA TRP A 32 -6.05 -9.01 18.82
C TRP A 32 -7.53 -9.08 18.41
N GLY A 33 -8.38 -8.17 18.92
CA GLY A 33 -9.79 -8.15 18.55
C GLY A 33 -10.01 -7.82 17.08
N PHE A 34 -9.15 -6.98 16.51
CA PHE A 34 -9.15 -6.66 15.08
C PHE A 34 -8.87 -7.90 14.21
N HIS A 35 -7.80 -8.65 14.51
CA HIS A 35 -7.47 -9.88 13.76
C HIS A 35 -8.65 -10.87 13.74
N TRP A 36 -9.36 -10.96 14.85
CA TRP A 36 -10.51 -11.82 15.05
C TRP A 36 -11.84 -11.23 14.57
N GLN A 37 -11.82 -10.00 14.06
CA GLN A 37 -12.98 -9.25 13.58
C GLN A 37 -14.11 -9.14 14.64
N ILE A 38 -13.73 -8.93 15.90
CA ILE A 38 -14.70 -8.67 16.98
C ILE A 38 -15.18 -7.23 16.83
N GLN A 39 -16.43 -7.04 16.37
CA GLN A 39 -16.97 -5.72 16.05
C GLN A 39 -16.96 -4.75 17.25
N ASN A 40 -16.73 -3.47 16.98
CA ASN A 40 -16.98 -2.37 17.92
C ASN A 40 -18.49 -2.11 17.96
N GLU A 41 -19.18 -2.56 19.01
CA GLU A 41 -20.60 -2.23 19.27
C GLU A 41 -20.80 -0.76 19.70
N ASP A 42 -20.18 0.22 19.02
CA ASP A 42 -20.31 1.63 19.42
C ASP A 42 -21.43 2.38 18.66
N ASN A 43 -22.09 1.78 17.67
CA ASN A 43 -23.08 2.48 16.82
C ASN A 43 -24.38 1.71 16.49
N SER A 44 -24.68 0.59 17.16
CA SER A 44 -25.97 -0.07 16.98
C SER A 44 -26.91 0.26 18.14
N GLU A 45 -28.04 0.90 17.82
CA GLU A 45 -29.15 1.02 18.78
C GLU A 45 -29.49 -0.36 19.37
N PRO A 46 -29.80 -0.45 20.68
CA PRO A 46 -29.76 -1.72 21.42
C PRO A 46 -30.83 -2.73 21.04
N GLU A 47 -31.78 -2.38 20.17
CA GLU A 47 -33.03 -3.15 20.07
C GLU A 47 -33.04 -4.25 19.00
N HIS A 48 -32.05 -4.35 18.11
CA HIS A 48 -32.03 -5.40 17.07
C HIS A 48 -30.63 -6.00 16.82
N SER A 49 -29.87 -6.34 17.87
CA SER A 49 -28.67 -7.17 17.70
C SER A 49 -29.08 -8.61 17.35
N ASP A 50 -29.02 -8.93 16.07
CA ASP A 50 -29.40 -10.23 15.53
C ASP A 50 -28.43 -11.30 16.08
N HIS A 51 -28.86 -12.09 17.07
CA HIS A 51 -28.10 -13.21 17.66
C HIS A 51 -27.58 -14.24 16.64
N THR A 52 -28.06 -14.16 15.39
CA THR A 52 -27.61 -14.94 14.24
C THR A 52 -26.28 -14.46 13.65
N ARG A 53 -25.97 -13.15 13.73
CA ARG A 53 -24.75 -12.54 13.17
C ARG A 53 -23.50 -12.81 14.02
N GLN A 54 -23.68 -12.99 15.34
CA GLN A 54 -22.62 -13.37 16.29
C GLN A 54 -22.15 -14.83 16.16
N LYS A 55 -22.90 -15.68 15.43
CA LYS A 55 -22.67 -17.14 15.34
C LYS A 55 -21.64 -17.58 14.28
N ARG A 56 -21.02 -16.66 13.54
CA ARG A 56 -20.03 -16.99 12.48
C ARG A 56 -18.89 -15.97 12.40
N THR A 57 -18.27 -15.64 13.52
CA THR A 57 -17.03 -14.85 13.47
C THR A 57 -15.83 -15.75 13.17
N LYS A 58 -14.78 -15.20 12.57
CA LYS A 58 -13.50 -15.90 12.31
C LYS A 58 -12.95 -16.58 13.58
N LEU A 59 -13.08 -15.91 14.72
CA LEU A 59 -12.72 -16.49 16.03
C LEU A 59 -13.61 -17.68 16.39
N HIS A 60 -14.91 -17.60 16.13
CA HIS A 60 -15.84 -18.68 16.42
C HIS A 60 -15.44 -19.97 15.68
N GLU A 61 -15.20 -19.89 14.37
CA GLU A 61 -14.79 -21.03 13.55
C GLU A 61 -13.44 -21.62 13.99
N TYR A 62 -12.48 -20.76 14.31
CA TYR A 62 -11.18 -21.17 14.82
C TYR A 62 -11.29 -21.92 16.15
N LEU A 63 -12.04 -21.37 17.12
CA LEU A 63 -12.18 -21.95 18.44
C LEU A 63 -13.01 -23.25 18.43
N LEU A 64 -14.02 -23.34 17.57
CA LEU A 64 -14.74 -24.60 17.31
C LEU A 64 -13.80 -25.72 16.88
N SER A 65 -12.82 -25.38 16.04
CA SER A 65 -11.82 -26.32 15.53
C SER A 65 -10.66 -26.56 16.50
N ASN A 66 -10.48 -25.70 17.51
CA ASN A 66 -9.33 -25.71 18.43
C ASN A 66 -9.76 -25.61 19.90
N ARG A 67 -10.43 -26.67 20.39
CA ARG A 67 -11.02 -26.67 21.73
C ARG A 67 -10.06 -26.32 22.88
N PHE A 68 -8.85 -26.88 22.91
CA PHE A 68 -7.87 -26.59 23.98
C PHE A 68 -7.40 -25.12 23.94
N LYS A 69 -7.32 -24.54 22.74
CA LYS A 69 -6.99 -23.13 22.59
C LYS A 69 -8.14 -22.23 23.08
N ALA A 70 -9.39 -22.64 22.90
CA ALA A 70 -10.55 -21.90 23.42
C ALA A 70 -10.52 -21.75 24.95
N GLU A 71 -10.23 -22.83 25.68
CA GLU A 71 -10.03 -22.77 27.13
C GLU A 71 -8.85 -21.87 27.51
N GLY A 72 -7.72 -22.00 26.82
CA GLY A 72 -6.56 -21.13 27.02
C GLY A 72 -6.87 -19.64 26.82
N VAL A 73 -7.62 -19.29 25.76
CA VAL A 73 -8.00 -17.91 25.45
C VAL A 73 -8.93 -17.37 26.53
N PHE A 74 -9.94 -18.15 26.94
CA PHE A 74 -10.85 -17.74 28.00
C PHE A 74 -10.12 -17.50 29.33
N ASN A 75 -9.23 -18.41 29.73
CA ASN A 75 -8.47 -18.28 30.98
C ASN A 75 -7.55 -17.04 30.96
N THR A 76 -6.91 -16.80 29.82
CA THR A 76 -6.02 -15.64 29.64
C THR A 76 -6.79 -14.33 29.69
N LEU A 77 -7.92 -14.23 28.98
CA LEU A 77 -8.81 -13.06 29.04
C LEU A 77 -9.40 -12.86 30.43
N SER A 78 -9.73 -13.93 31.16
CA SER A 78 -10.23 -13.83 32.54
C SER A 78 -9.16 -13.29 33.49
N ALA A 79 -7.92 -13.76 33.35
CA ALA A 79 -6.79 -13.28 34.14
C ALA A 79 -6.43 -11.82 33.81
N LEU A 80 -6.52 -11.44 32.54
CA LEU A 80 -6.38 -10.08 32.08
C LEU A 80 -7.49 -9.18 32.66
N ALA A 81 -8.75 -9.60 32.57
CA ALA A 81 -9.89 -8.89 33.15
C ALA A 81 -9.70 -8.67 34.65
N ASP A 82 -9.29 -9.70 35.38
CA ASP A 82 -9.02 -9.59 36.82
C ASP A 82 -7.88 -8.62 37.12
N THR A 83 -6.80 -8.66 36.32
CA THR A 83 -5.66 -7.73 36.46
C THR A 83 -6.08 -6.28 36.28
N LEU A 84 -6.99 -6.00 35.35
CA LEU A 84 -7.47 -4.65 35.02
C LEU A 84 -8.63 -4.18 35.90
N SER A 85 -9.46 -5.09 36.41
CA SER A 85 -10.72 -4.75 37.08
C SER A 85 -10.69 -4.91 38.61
N ASN A 86 -9.74 -5.66 39.16
CA ASN A 86 -9.66 -5.94 40.59
C ASN A 86 -9.05 -4.75 41.35
N GLN A 87 -9.93 -3.96 42.00
CA GLN A 87 -9.56 -2.76 42.75
C GLN A 87 -8.45 -3.00 43.79
N GLU A 88 -8.50 -4.12 44.51
CA GLU A 88 -7.50 -4.43 45.53
C GLU A 88 -6.12 -4.66 44.92
N LYS A 89 -6.04 -5.39 43.79
CA LYS A 89 -4.79 -5.59 43.06
C LYS A 89 -4.27 -4.28 42.47
N LEU A 90 -5.14 -3.47 41.87
CA LEU A 90 -4.77 -2.15 41.34
C LEU A 90 -4.14 -1.25 42.43
N VAL A 91 -4.74 -1.20 43.62
CA VAL A 91 -4.25 -0.34 44.71
C VAL A 91 -3.03 -0.93 45.42
N LYS A 92 -3.10 -2.20 45.84
CA LYS A 92 -2.07 -2.80 46.71
C LYS A 92 -0.87 -3.33 45.92
N ARG A 93 -1.09 -3.95 44.76
CA ARG A 93 -0.02 -4.62 43.98
C ARG A 93 0.58 -3.71 42.93
N TYR A 94 -0.25 -2.88 42.29
CA TYR A 94 0.17 -2.06 41.15
C TYR A 94 0.33 -0.57 41.48
N GLY A 95 0.00 -0.14 42.70
CA GLY A 95 0.25 1.23 43.14
C GLY A 95 -0.61 2.28 42.44
N ILE A 96 -1.85 1.93 42.07
CA ILE A 96 -2.83 2.86 41.50
C ILE A 96 -3.67 3.48 42.63
N GLN A 97 -3.77 4.80 42.65
CA GLN A 97 -4.68 5.50 43.53
C GLN A 97 -6.01 5.76 42.81
N LEU A 98 -7.11 5.29 43.39
CA LEU A 98 -8.46 5.51 42.85
C LEU A 98 -9.20 6.53 43.72
N LYS A 99 -9.82 7.53 43.08
CA LYS A 99 -10.62 8.59 43.72
C LYS A 99 -11.99 8.66 43.06
N PRO A 100 -13.08 8.90 43.82
CA PRO A 100 -14.41 9.11 43.23
C PRO A 100 -14.41 10.30 42.27
N ALA A 101 -15.01 10.16 41.08
CA ALA A 101 -15.14 11.25 40.12
C ALA A 101 -16.14 12.34 40.58
N GLN A 102 -17.06 11.99 41.49
CA GLN A 102 -17.99 12.89 42.19
C GLN A 102 -18.11 12.48 43.66
N ALA A 103 -18.38 13.46 44.55
CA ALA A 103 -18.67 13.20 45.95
C ALA A 103 -20.06 12.56 46.08
N ILE A 104 -20.12 11.23 46.15
CA ILE A 104 -21.36 10.53 46.46
C ILE A 104 -21.51 10.50 47.98
N GLN A 105 -22.46 11.29 48.49
CA GLN A 105 -23.10 11.03 49.77
C GLN A 105 -24.04 9.84 49.56
N ASP A 106 -23.55 8.63 49.81
CA ASP A 106 -24.25 7.61 50.60
C ASP A 106 -23.50 6.30 50.55
N GLY A 107 -23.41 5.68 51.74
CA GLY A 107 -22.77 4.40 51.94
C GLY A 107 -23.58 3.26 51.31
N SER A 108 -23.19 2.83 50.13
CA SER A 108 -23.38 1.44 49.73
C SER A 108 -22.00 0.83 49.43
N GLN A 109 -21.59 -0.08 50.30
CA GLN A 109 -20.48 -0.98 50.03
C GLN A 109 -20.82 -1.79 48.79
N LEU A 110 -19.99 -1.74 47.74
CA LEU A 110 -20.17 -2.65 46.62
C LEU A 110 -18.85 -2.91 45.88
N THR A 111 -18.09 -3.89 46.35
CA THR A 111 -17.24 -4.74 45.49
C THR A 111 -17.13 -6.13 46.10
N ASN A 112 -17.59 -7.15 45.37
CA ASN A 112 -17.23 -8.54 45.66
C ASN A 112 -15.84 -8.80 45.04
N ASN A 113 -14.80 -8.88 45.87
CA ASN A 113 -13.42 -9.13 45.43
C ASN A 113 -13.19 -10.63 45.12
N VAL A 114 -13.98 -11.20 44.20
CA VAL A 114 -13.85 -12.61 43.82
C VAL A 114 -12.71 -12.78 42.82
N GLN A 115 -11.74 -13.64 43.13
CA GLN A 115 -10.68 -13.98 42.18
C GLN A 115 -11.31 -14.69 40.96
N LEU A 116 -11.14 -14.16 39.74
CA LEU A 116 -11.74 -14.75 38.51
C LEU A 116 -11.00 -16.01 38.00
N THR A 117 -10.27 -16.71 38.87
CA THR A 117 -9.46 -17.87 38.49
C THR A 117 -10.33 -19.12 38.49
N ILE A 118 -10.79 -19.56 37.31
CA ILE A 118 -11.51 -20.81 37.15
C ILE A 118 -10.50 -21.91 36.79
N SER A 119 -10.41 -22.95 37.62
CA SER A 119 -9.69 -24.17 37.28
C SER A 119 -10.70 -25.18 36.75
N ASN A 120 -10.51 -25.67 35.52
CA ASN A 120 -11.43 -26.52 34.74
C ASN A 120 -12.74 -25.80 34.36
N THR A 121 -12.73 -25.13 33.21
CA THR A 121 -13.87 -24.30 32.76
C THR A 121 -15.02 -25.13 32.21
N THR A 122 -16.21 -25.00 32.80
CA THR A 122 -17.46 -25.49 32.20
C THR A 122 -18.27 -24.31 31.64
N ILE A 123 -19.11 -24.57 30.63
CA ILE A 123 -19.84 -23.54 29.87
C ILE A 123 -20.78 -22.71 30.76
N GLU A 124 -21.21 -23.27 31.90
CA GLU A 124 -22.06 -22.62 32.89
C GLU A 124 -21.33 -21.50 33.67
N ASP A 125 -19.99 -21.51 33.68
CA ASP A 125 -19.15 -20.57 34.42
C ASP A 125 -18.84 -19.27 33.64
N VAL A 126 -19.12 -19.22 32.34
CA VAL A 126 -18.69 -18.12 31.45
C VAL A 126 -19.55 -16.85 31.62
N LYS A 127 -20.87 -17.01 31.63
CA LYS A 127 -21.81 -15.89 31.84
C LYS A 127 -21.62 -15.15 33.18
N PRO A 128 -21.47 -15.84 34.33
CA PRO A 128 -21.27 -15.14 35.60
C PRO A 128 -19.94 -14.37 35.63
N VAL A 129 -18.87 -14.89 34.99
CA VAL A 129 -17.60 -14.15 34.85
C VAL A 129 -17.78 -12.85 34.06
N ILE A 130 -18.43 -12.89 32.90
CA ILE A 130 -18.68 -11.69 32.09
C ILE A 130 -19.51 -10.66 32.87
N GLY A 131 -20.55 -11.12 33.58
CA GLY A 131 -21.37 -10.26 34.44
C GLY A 131 -20.56 -9.60 35.55
N GLU A 132 -19.70 -10.36 36.22
CA GLU A 132 -18.83 -9.85 37.28
C GLU A 132 -17.81 -8.83 36.75
N VAL A 133 -17.19 -9.10 35.60
CA VAL A 133 -16.24 -8.16 34.96
C VAL A 133 -16.94 -6.85 34.59
N ARG A 134 -18.13 -6.90 33.99
CA ARG A 134 -18.92 -5.69 33.66
C ARG A 134 -19.30 -4.89 34.92
N ASN A 135 -19.66 -5.57 36.01
CA ASN A 135 -19.96 -4.90 37.27
C ASN A 135 -18.74 -4.16 37.81
N ARG A 136 -17.56 -4.80 37.80
CA ARG A 136 -16.30 -4.15 38.21
C ARG A 136 -15.94 -2.97 37.33
N LEU A 137 -16.10 -3.10 36.01
CA LEU A 137 -15.87 -2.02 35.05
C LEU A 137 -16.78 -0.82 35.32
N SER A 138 -18.08 -1.06 35.57
CA SER A 138 -19.05 0.01 35.89
C SER A 138 -18.65 0.82 37.13
N VAL A 139 -18.07 0.15 38.13
CA VAL A 139 -17.52 0.81 39.33
C VAL A 139 -16.25 1.59 38.99
N LEU A 140 -15.32 0.99 38.25
CA LEU A 140 -14.05 1.64 37.88
C LEU A 140 -14.23 2.88 37.00
N ASN A 141 -15.19 2.87 36.07
CA ASN A 141 -15.50 4.02 35.21
C ASN A 141 -15.98 5.25 36.02
N LYS A 142 -16.45 5.06 37.25
CA LYS A 142 -16.84 6.15 38.17
C LYS A 142 -15.67 6.69 38.99
N LEU A 143 -14.47 6.11 38.84
CA LEU A 143 -13.27 6.46 39.59
C LEU A 143 -12.25 7.15 38.68
N LYS A 144 -11.70 8.28 39.14
CA LYS A 144 -10.46 8.85 38.58
C LYS A 144 -9.27 8.14 39.19
N TRP A 145 -8.24 7.90 38.40
CA TRP A 145 -7.04 7.21 38.87
C TRP A 145 -5.81 8.12 38.80
N ALA A 146 -4.81 7.83 39.63
CA ALA A 146 -3.50 8.45 39.60
C ALA A 146 -2.42 7.42 39.92
N LEU A 147 -1.23 7.61 39.36
CA LEU A 147 -0.07 6.77 39.64
C LEU A 147 0.52 7.15 41.01
N LYS A 148 0.50 6.23 41.98
CA LYS A 148 1.13 6.43 43.30
C LYS A 148 2.58 5.95 43.31
N ASP A 149 2.85 4.82 42.65
CA ASP A 149 4.15 4.16 42.68
C ASP A 149 4.55 3.65 41.28
N LYS A 150 5.66 4.20 40.77
CA LYS A 150 6.17 3.88 39.44
C LYS A 150 6.67 2.44 39.32
N GLU A 151 7.31 1.89 40.35
CA GLU A 151 7.88 0.53 40.30
C GLU A 151 6.79 -0.53 40.43
N ASN A 152 5.77 -0.28 41.26
CA ASN A 152 4.62 -1.16 41.34
C ASN A 152 3.77 -1.11 40.05
N PHE A 153 3.68 0.04 39.39
CA PHE A 153 2.99 0.13 38.10
C PHE A 153 3.73 -0.60 36.98
N LYS A 154 5.07 -0.64 36.99
CA LYS A 154 5.81 -1.51 36.06
C LYS A 154 5.40 -2.98 36.17
N LYS A 155 5.01 -3.46 37.36
CA LYS A 155 4.49 -4.82 37.54
C LYS A 155 3.16 -5.03 36.82
N LEU A 156 2.29 -4.01 36.79
CA LEU A 156 1.07 -4.07 35.99
C LEU A 156 1.41 -4.21 34.51
N ILE A 157 2.32 -3.37 34.00
CA ILE A 157 2.74 -3.44 32.60
C ILE A 157 3.35 -4.82 32.27
N ALA A 158 4.14 -5.39 33.17
CA ALA A 158 4.72 -6.73 33.00
C ALA A 158 3.64 -7.84 32.98
N ASP A 159 2.67 -7.80 33.90
CA ASP A 159 1.57 -8.78 33.93
C ASP A 159 0.68 -8.63 32.68
N LEU A 160 0.37 -7.40 32.24
CA LEU A 160 -0.37 -7.15 31.00
C LEU A 160 0.38 -7.67 29.76
N ARG A 161 1.70 -7.47 29.72
CA ARG A 161 2.55 -8.03 28.67
C ARG A 161 2.48 -9.56 28.64
N SER A 162 2.63 -10.20 29.79
CA SER A 162 2.55 -11.67 29.91
C SER A 162 1.21 -12.24 29.44
N HIS A 163 0.09 -11.58 29.80
CA HIS A 163 -1.23 -11.96 29.30
C HIS A 163 -1.33 -11.79 27.78
N SER A 164 -0.79 -10.69 27.23
CA SER A 164 -0.80 -10.47 25.79
C SER A 164 0.03 -11.49 25.02
N GLU A 165 1.23 -11.85 25.49
CA GLU A 165 2.05 -12.90 24.91
C GLU A 165 1.35 -14.26 24.95
N SER A 166 0.62 -14.54 26.03
CA SER A 166 -0.19 -15.75 26.15
C SER A 166 -1.32 -15.77 25.12
N LEU A 167 -2.00 -14.65 24.89
CA LEU A 167 -3.01 -14.53 23.82
C LEU A 167 -2.38 -14.73 22.43
N TYR A 168 -1.19 -14.18 22.18
CA TYR A 168 -0.49 -14.36 20.91
C TYR A 168 -0.13 -15.82 20.64
N ARG A 169 0.37 -16.56 21.63
CA ARG A 169 0.70 -18.00 21.50
C ARG A 169 -0.52 -18.87 21.19
N LEU A 170 -1.72 -18.39 21.49
CA LEU A 170 -2.98 -19.11 21.24
C LEU A 170 -3.58 -18.82 19.86
N CYS A 171 -3.03 -17.85 19.12
CA CYS A 171 -3.45 -17.52 17.76
C CYS A 171 -2.84 -18.50 16.72
N PRO A 172 -3.36 -18.51 15.48
CA PRO A 172 -2.74 -19.17 14.33
C PRO A 172 -1.32 -18.65 14.07
N GLU A 173 -0.47 -19.46 13.44
CA GLU A 173 0.95 -19.13 13.18
C GLU A 173 1.14 -17.78 12.49
N ASN A 174 0.32 -17.47 11.48
CA ASN A 174 0.43 -16.24 10.68
C ASN A 174 -0.36 -15.04 11.24
N ALA A 175 -1.04 -15.21 12.38
CA ALA A 175 -1.88 -14.17 12.93
C ALA A 175 -1.04 -12.99 13.45
N PHE A 176 0.18 -13.28 13.87
CA PHE A 176 1.09 -12.33 14.49
C PHE A 176 1.46 -11.18 13.56
N GLU A 177 1.74 -11.47 12.29
CA GLU A 177 2.10 -10.47 11.29
C GLU A 177 0.95 -9.50 11.00
N SER A 178 -0.27 -10.01 10.88
CA SER A 178 -1.45 -9.16 10.68
C SER A 178 -1.70 -8.22 11.87
N MET A 179 -1.51 -8.71 13.10
CA MET A 179 -1.66 -7.91 14.31
C MET A 179 -0.57 -6.83 14.42
N ASN A 180 0.67 -7.14 14.05
CA ASN A 180 1.77 -6.18 14.05
C ASN A 180 1.59 -5.06 13.04
N ILE A 181 1.08 -5.38 11.83
CA ILE A 181 0.78 -4.38 10.81
C ILE A 181 -0.34 -3.46 11.29
N TYR A 182 -1.43 -4.02 11.84
CA TYR A 182 -2.50 -3.22 12.42
C TYR A 182 -1.99 -2.30 13.54
N LEU A 183 -1.22 -2.85 14.48
CA LEU A 183 -0.64 -2.08 15.58
C LEU A 183 0.23 -0.93 15.05
N THR A 184 1.04 -1.21 14.03
CA THR A 184 1.88 -0.20 13.37
C THR A 184 1.03 0.90 12.75
N MET A 185 -0.02 0.55 12.01
CA MET A 185 -0.96 1.49 11.41
C MET A 185 -1.61 2.39 12.47
N GLU A 186 -2.14 1.79 13.54
CA GLU A 186 -2.82 2.50 14.62
C GLU A 186 -1.89 3.42 15.42
N CYS A 187 -0.67 2.96 15.72
CA CYS A 187 0.33 3.77 16.43
C CYS A 187 0.79 4.98 15.60
N LEU A 188 0.92 4.82 14.29
CA LEU A 188 1.41 5.88 13.40
C LEU A 188 0.30 6.78 12.88
N ALA A 189 -0.95 6.33 12.90
CA ALA A 189 -2.13 7.05 12.40
C ALA A 189 -2.27 8.49 12.92
N LYS A 190 -1.94 8.73 14.20
CA LYS A 190 -2.18 10.01 14.88
C LYS A 190 -0.93 10.85 15.04
N GLN A 191 0.24 10.32 14.68
CA GLN A 191 1.52 11.00 14.88
C GLN A 191 2.07 11.47 13.53
N GLU A 192 2.07 12.79 13.34
CA GLU A 192 2.63 13.43 12.14
C GLU A 192 3.93 14.18 12.43
N SER A 193 4.26 14.46 13.70
CA SER A 193 5.49 15.18 14.05
C SER A 193 6.74 14.31 13.79
N PRO A 194 7.72 14.75 12.99
CA PRO A 194 8.96 14.00 12.77
C PRO A 194 9.71 13.68 14.07
N ALA A 195 9.68 14.58 15.05
CA ALA A 195 10.30 14.36 16.36
C ALA A 195 9.56 13.26 17.16
N GLY A 196 8.22 13.28 17.12
CA GLY A 196 7.39 12.24 17.75
C GLY A 196 7.56 10.87 17.11
N LEU A 197 7.69 10.82 15.79
CA LEU A 197 7.95 9.58 15.04
C LEU A 197 9.35 9.02 15.32
N LYS A 198 10.39 9.88 15.36
CA LYS A 198 11.75 9.46 15.77
C LYS A 198 11.80 9.00 17.23
N TRP A 199 10.98 9.57 18.11
CA TRP A 199 10.85 9.09 19.48
C TRP A 199 10.19 7.70 19.52
N THR A 200 9.10 7.51 18.77
CA THR A 200 8.40 6.22 18.65
C THR A 200 9.33 5.13 18.11
N SER A 201 10.10 5.46 17.07
CA SER A 201 11.10 4.56 16.49
C SER A 201 12.15 4.12 17.53
N ARG A 202 12.78 5.08 18.22
CA ARG A 202 13.78 4.77 19.27
C ARG A 202 13.21 3.89 20.38
N LEU A 203 12.00 4.19 20.84
CA LEU A 203 11.35 3.42 21.89
C LEU A 203 11.06 1.98 21.42
N ALA A 204 10.56 1.81 20.20
CA ALA A 204 10.31 0.49 19.62
C ALA A 204 11.60 -0.31 19.44
N THR A 205 12.70 0.30 18.98
CA THR A 205 14.01 -0.36 18.89
C THR A 205 14.51 -0.83 20.25
N GLN A 206 14.40 0.00 21.29
CA GLN A 206 14.78 -0.40 22.65
C GLN A 206 13.97 -1.59 23.15
N HIS A 207 12.67 -1.64 22.85
CA HIS A 207 11.85 -2.80 23.18
C HIS A 207 12.23 -4.05 22.38
N ALA A 208 12.55 -3.92 21.09
CA ALA A 208 13.04 -5.04 20.29
C ALA A 208 14.37 -5.62 20.80
N GLU A 209 15.25 -4.80 21.38
CA GLU A 209 16.52 -5.24 21.99
C GLU A 209 16.31 -5.95 23.33
N VAL A 210 15.41 -5.45 24.17
CA VAL A 210 15.10 -6.07 25.48
C VAL A 210 14.46 -7.44 25.31
N ASP A 211 13.64 -7.59 24.26
CA ASP A 211 12.82 -8.78 24.02
C ASP A 211 13.46 -9.71 22.95
N ASP A 212 14.80 -9.84 22.93
CA ASP A 212 15.60 -10.50 21.87
C ASP A 212 15.15 -11.94 21.52
N GLU A 213 14.61 -12.68 22.49
CA GLU A 213 14.09 -14.05 22.35
C GLU A 213 12.55 -14.14 22.18
N SER A 214 11.83 -13.02 22.29
CA SER A 214 10.36 -13.00 22.21
C SER A 214 9.88 -12.83 20.76
N SER A 215 8.76 -13.47 20.43
CA SER A 215 8.09 -13.27 19.13
C SER A 215 7.70 -11.80 18.91
N VAL A 216 7.46 -11.03 19.99
CA VAL A 216 7.05 -9.61 19.95
C VAL A 216 8.13 -8.70 19.34
N ARG A 217 9.40 -9.14 19.33
CA ARG A 217 10.53 -8.41 18.75
C ARG A 217 10.28 -7.96 17.32
N GLU A 218 9.77 -8.85 16.47
CA GLU A 218 9.56 -8.55 15.06
C GLU A 218 8.52 -7.44 14.86
N GLY A 219 7.47 -7.42 15.70
CA GLY A 219 6.47 -6.36 15.71
C GLY A 219 7.06 -5.00 16.09
N TYR A 220 7.93 -4.96 17.10
CA TYR A 220 8.63 -3.73 17.48
C TYR A 220 9.63 -3.26 16.41
N ALA A 221 10.36 -4.18 15.79
CA ALA A 221 11.27 -3.85 14.68
C ALA A 221 10.49 -3.29 13.47
N LEU A 222 9.32 -3.85 13.17
CA LEU A 222 8.42 -3.36 12.12
C LEU A 222 7.92 -1.94 12.42
N LEU A 223 7.45 -1.70 13.65
CA LEU A 223 7.01 -0.38 14.09
C LEU A 223 8.17 0.63 14.02
N ALA A 224 9.37 0.26 14.48
CA ALA A 224 10.54 1.13 14.46
C ALA A 224 10.94 1.54 13.04
N SER A 225 11.02 0.57 12.13
CA SER A 225 11.37 0.82 10.72
C SER A 225 10.32 1.69 10.03
N THR A 226 9.03 1.40 10.22
CA THR A 226 7.92 2.16 9.62
C THR A 226 7.81 3.57 10.20
N ALA A 227 8.02 3.74 11.52
CA ALA A 227 8.07 5.05 12.16
C ALA A 227 9.23 5.91 11.64
N THR A 228 10.38 5.29 11.39
CA THR A 228 11.55 5.95 10.80
C THR A 228 11.25 6.40 9.38
N LEU A 229 10.64 5.53 8.56
CA LEU A 229 10.22 5.88 7.20
C LEU A 229 9.21 7.04 7.22
N LYS A 230 8.16 6.97 8.05
CA LYS A 230 7.18 8.06 8.19
C LYS A 230 7.83 9.38 8.62
N ALA A 231 8.83 9.33 9.52
CA ALA A 231 9.57 10.52 9.93
C ALA A 231 10.31 11.15 8.76
N SER A 232 10.95 10.34 7.91
CA SER A 232 11.62 10.80 6.68
C SER A 232 10.63 11.39 5.68
N VAL A 233 9.49 10.71 5.44
CA VAL A 233 8.40 11.21 4.58
C VAL A 233 7.95 12.60 5.03
N ASN A 234 7.69 12.77 6.33
CA ASN A 234 7.20 14.04 6.87
C ASN A 234 8.28 15.11 6.93
N GLN A 235 9.56 14.75 7.07
CA GLN A 235 10.68 15.69 7.04
C GLN A 235 10.97 16.22 5.63
N ASN A 236 10.83 15.37 4.59
CA ASN A 236 11.02 15.74 3.19
C ASN A 236 9.72 16.25 2.53
N ARG A 237 8.69 16.54 3.31
CA ARG A 237 7.41 17.00 2.78
C ARG A 237 7.46 18.48 2.45
N GLY A 238 7.17 18.84 1.21
CA GLY A 238 7.11 20.24 0.78
C GLY A 238 8.48 20.93 0.65
N THR A 239 9.59 20.19 0.68
CA THR A 239 10.90 20.69 0.28
C THR A 239 10.92 20.92 -1.24
N GLU A 240 10.35 22.05 -1.68
CA GLU A 240 10.54 22.57 -3.05
C GLU A 240 11.94 23.19 -3.22
N GLN A 241 12.60 23.52 -2.12
CA GLN A 241 13.92 24.14 -2.06
C GLN A 241 14.83 23.33 -1.14
N ALA A 242 15.93 22.81 -1.67
CA ALA A 242 17.20 22.68 -0.95
C ALA A 242 18.31 22.43 -1.97
N ASP A 243 19.17 23.42 -2.13
CA ASP A 243 20.59 23.31 -2.46
C ASP A 243 20.97 22.28 -3.55
N ASP A 244 21.23 22.82 -4.75
CA ASP A 244 21.95 22.14 -5.85
C ASP A 244 23.32 21.54 -5.42
N THR A 245 23.76 21.83 -4.19
CA THR A 245 25.04 21.46 -3.58
C THR A 245 25.19 19.98 -3.18
N THR A 246 24.11 19.17 -3.21
CA THR A 246 24.22 17.70 -2.96
C THR A 246 23.98 16.85 -4.20
N LEU A 247 23.65 17.48 -5.32
CA LEU A 247 23.93 16.88 -6.62
C LEU A 247 25.44 16.99 -6.79
N THR A 248 26.08 15.97 -7.34
CA THR A 248 27.43 16.07 -7.87
C THR A 248 27.45 17.16 -8.96
N SER A 249 27.48 18.43 -8.57
CA SER A 249 28.16 19.50 -9.30
C SER A 249 29.64 19.38 -8.96
N VAL A 250 30.21 18.22 -9.28
CA VAL A 250 31.64 18.08 -9.35
C VAL A 250 31.93 17.97 -10.83
N ASP A 251 32.76 18.89 -11.30
CA ASP A 251 33.42 18.90 -12.61
C ASP A 251 34.36 17.68 -12.78
N GLU A 252 34.03 16.54 -12.16
CA GLU A 252 34.78 15.29 -12.12
C GLU A 252 33.93 14.23 -12.85
N MET A 253 34.45 13.77 -13.99
CA MET A 253 34.03 12.60 -14.78
C MET A 253 32.65 12.05 -14.42
N GLN A 254 31.63 12.32 -15.25
CA GLN A 254 30.35 11.62 -15.13
C GLN A 254 30.62 10.12 -14.97
N PRO A 255 30.12 9.47 -13.90
CA PRO A 255 30.33 8.04 -13.70
C PRO A 255 29.86 7.32 -14.97
N GLU A 256 30.78 6.60 -15.61
CA GLU A 256 30.50 5.93 -16.88
C GLU A 256 29.43 4.85 -16.65
N MET A 257 28.19 5.18 -17.01
CA MET A 257 27.07 4.26 -16.91
C MET A 257 26.87 3.55 -18.24
N TRP A 258 26.96 2.23 -18.23
CA TRP A 258 26.79 1.43 -19.44
C TRP A 258 25.54 0.57 -19.37
N TYR A 259 24.54 0.87 -20.20
CA TYR A 259 23.30 0.10 -20.24
C TYR A 259 23.52 -1.29 -20.85
N LEU A 260 23.12 -2.31 -20.09
CA LEU A 260 23.23 -3.72 -20.47
C LEU A 260 21.92 -4.25 -21.08
N GLY A 261 20.81 -3.53 -20.86
CA GLY A 261 19.47 -3.90 -21.33
C GLY A 261 18.62 -4.59 -20.25
N LYS A 262 17.32 -4.73 -20.52
CA LYS A 262 16.31 -5.25 -19.55
C LYS A 262 16.31 -4.50 -18.20
N GLY A 263 16.53 -3.19 -18.25
CA GLY A 263 16.62 -2.34 -17.06
C GLY A 263 17.91 -2.50 -16.26
N LEU A 264 18.93 -3.21 -16.78
CA LEU A 264 20.22 -3.32 -16.13
C LEU A 264 21.24 -2.33 -16.72
N ALA A 265 22.11 -1.82 -15.85
CA ALA A 265 23.26 -1.03 -16.24
C ALA A 265 24.48 -1.39 -15.37
N LEU A 266 25.67 -1.15 -15.91
CA LEU A 266 26.90 -1.16 -15.15
C LEU A 266 27.18 0.25 -14.62
N PHE A 267 27.35 0.38 -13.31
CA PHE A 267 27.62 1.63 -12.62
C PHE A 267 28.69 1.37 -11.55
N GLU A 268 29.82 2.08 -11.62
CA GLU A 268 30.95 1.94 -10.68
C GLU A 268 31.42 0.48 -10.49
N GLY A 269 31.43 -0.30 -11.56
CA GLY A 269 31.84 -1.71 -11.51
C GLY A 269 30.82 -2.67 -10.87
N GLN A 270 29.62 -2.20 -10.54
CA GLN A 270 28.50 -3.03 -10.08
C GLN A 270 27.36 -3.01 -11.10
N VAL A 271 26.66 -4.13 -11.25
CA VAL A 271 25.42 -4.16 -12.05
C VAL A 271 24.25 -3.72 -11.17
N VAL A 272 23.55 -2.70 -11.64
CA VAL A 272 22.39 -2.08 -10.99
C VAL A 272 21.15 -2.23 -11.85
N TYR A 273 19.97 -2.19 -11.21
CA TYR A 273 18.69 -2.05 -11.88
C TYR A 273 18.33 -0.57 -11.98
N VAL A 274 17.80 -0.13 -13.13
CA VAL A 274 17.53 1.27 -13.45
C VAL A 274 16.05 1.47 -13.75
N GLU A 275 15.41 2.34 -12.97
CA GLU A 275 14.12 2.92 -13.34
C GLU A 275 14.34 4.30 -13.90
N MET A 276 13.79 4.58 -15.08
CA MET A 276 13.91 5.87 -15.74
C MET A 276 12.53 6.48 -15.95
N ARG A 277 12.39 7.78 -15.70
CA ARG A 277 11.14 8.51 -15.90
C ARG A 277 11.39 9.85 -16.58
N ASP A 278 10.63 10.10 -17.64
CA ASP A 278 10.55 11.40 -18.29
C ASP A 278 9.86 12.38 -17.36
N TYR A 279 10.54 13.46 -17.01
CA TYR A 279 9.96 14.53 -16.19
C TYR A 279 9.54 15.75 -17.03
N ARG A 280 9.59 15.68 -18.36
CA ARG A 280 9.16 16.79 -19.21
C ARG A 280 7.64 16.86 -19.33
N GLY A 281 7.13 18.08 -19.41
CA GLY A 281 5.72 18.37 -19.60
C GLY A 281 5.23 18.08 -21.03
N PRO A 282 3.95 18.35 -21.33
CA PRO A 282 3.44 18.29 -22.69
C PRO A 282 4.26 19.21 -23.63
N PRO A 283 4.34 18.88 -24.93
CA PRO A 283 4.99 19.75 -25.91
C PRO A 283 4.41 21.17 -25.86
N LEU A 284 5.29 22.16 -25.81
CA LEU A 284 4.87 23.55 -25.96
C LEU A 284 4.26 23.74 -27.35
N GLU A 285 3.25 24.61 -27.44
CA GLU A 285 2.87 25.14 -28.75
C GLU A 285 4.08 25.84 -29.38
N LEU A 286 4.23 25.67 -30.70
CA LEU A 286 5.25 26.37 -31.47
C LEU A 286 5.21 27.87 -31.13
N THR A 287 6.37 28.46 -30.85
CA THR A 287 6.48 29.92 -30.65
C THR A 287 5.96 30.66 -31.90
N PRO A 288 5.56 31.95 -31.80
CA PRO A 288 5.14 32.72 -32.97
C PRO A 288 6.19 32.68 -34.10
N GLU A 289 7.47 32.71 -33.75
CA GLU A 289 8.60 32.60 -34.67
C GLU A 289 8.70 31.21 -35.30
N GLN A 290 8.55 30.14 -34.52
CA GLN A 290 8.50 28.76 -35.05
C GLN A 290 7.27 28.53 -35.93
N LYS A 291 6.10 29.05 -35.55
CA LYS A 291 4.87 29.05 -36.37
C LYS A 291 5.11 29.77 -37.71
N GLN A 292 5.82 30.90 -37.69
CA GLN A 292 6.18 31.65 -38.89
C GLN A 292 7.22 30.89 -39.75
N ARG A 293 8.17 30.19 -39.13
CA ARG A 293 9.15 29.32 -39.80
C ARG A 293 8.47 28.12 -40.46
N VAL A 294 7.52 27.46 -39.78
CA VAL A 294 6.66 26.40 -40.36
C VAL A 294 5.84 26.94 -41.52
N LYS A 295 5.25 28.14 -41.39
CA LYS A 295 4.48 28.79 -42.46
C LYS A 295 5.34 29.13 -43.68
N ARG A 296 6.58 29.61 -43.46
CA ARG A 296 7.57 29.84 -44.53
C ARG A 296 7.98 28.54 -45.22
N ARG A 297 8.23 27.45 -44.46
CA ARG A 297 8.52 26.11 -45.01
C ARG A 297 7.37 25.61 -45.88
N ARG A 298 6.13 25.62 -45.37
CA ARG A 298 4.93 25.24 -46.14
C ARG A 298 4.73 26.08 -47.40
N ASN A 299 5.03 27.37 -47.35
CA ASN A 299 4.96 28.24 -48.52
C ASN A 299 6.07 27.93 -49.54
N LYS A 300 7.30 27.65 -49.10
CA LYS A 300 8.43 27.24 -49.95
C LYS A 300 8.15 25.88 -50.62
N GLU A 301 7.65 24.90 -49.87
CA GLU A 301 7.22 23.60 -50.41
C GLU A 301 6.08 23.73 -51.41
N ARG A 302 5.09 24.60 -51.15
CA ARG A 302 4.00 24.89 -52.10
C ARG A 302 4.50 25.58 -53.36
N LEU A 303 5.46 26.49 -53.25
CA LEU A 303 6.09 27.15 -54.39
C LEU A 303 6.88 26.16 -55.23
N LEU A 304 7.71 25.33 -54.61
CA LEU A 304 8.47 24.27 -55.30
C LEU A 304 7.54 23.25 -55.98
N ALA A 305 6.45 22.83 -55.32
CA ALA A 305 5.45 21.94 -55.91
C ALA A 305 4.61 22.58 -57.04
N SER A 306 4.64 23.91 -57.19
CA SER A 306 3.96 24.63 -58.27
C SER A 306 4.83 24.87 -59.51
N PHE A 307 6.12 24.52 -59.45
CA PHE A 307 7.08 24.66 -60.56
C PHE A 307 7.44 23.33 -61.26
N ASP A 308 6.78 22.22 -60.91
CA ASP A 308 6.89 20.94 -61.65
C ASP A 308 5.99 20.94 -62.92
N SER A 309 6.29 21.86 -63.83
CA SER A 309 5.77 21.88 -65.19
C SER A 309 6.90 22.32 -66.12
N ASP A 310 7.62 21.33 -66.64
CA ASP A 310 8.40 21.35 -67.87
C ASP A 310 9.25 22.60 -68.16
N ASN A 311 10.52 22.58 -67.74
CA ASN A 311 11.64 22.91 -68.63
C ASN A 311 13.00 22.59 -68.00
N ASP A 312 13.76 21.75 -68.71
CA ASP A 312 15.21 21.60 -68.56
C ASP A 312 15.91 22.91 -68.94
N SER A 313 16.55 23.58 -67.98
CA SER A 313 17.72 24.41 -68.26
C SER A 313 18.50 24.75 -66.98
N ASP A 314 19.82 24.63 -67.11
CA ASP A 314 20.90 24.78 -66.13
C ASP A 314 20.94 26.06 -65.26
N SER A 315 21.68 25.92 -64.14
CA SER A 315 22.08 26.91 -63.12
C SER A 315 20.98 27.27 -62.11
N ASP A 316 21.18 27.25 -60.80
CA ASP A 316 22.36 27.61 -60.01
C ASP A 316 22.41 26.78 -58.72
N SER A 317 23.60 26.64 -58.14
CA SER A 317 23.84 25.95 -56.88
C SER A 317 23.23 26.70 -55.69
N ASP A 318 21.97 26.42 -55.36
CA ASP A 318 21.38 26.86 -54.10
C ASP A 318 21.59 25.77 -53.04
N GLU A 319 22.36 26.13 -52.02
CA GLU A 319 22.62 25.35 -50.82
C GLU A 319 21.34 24.67 -50.35
N ALA A 320 21.35 23.34 -50.35
CA ALA A 320 20.48 22.58 -49.46
C ALA A 320 20.91 22.94 -48.04
N GLU A 321 20.42 24.07 -47.51
CA GLU A 321 20.43 24.32 -46.08
C GLU A 321 19.87 23.05 -45.46
N ASP A 322 20.69 22.31 -44.70
CA ASP A 322 20.22 21.23 -43.85
C ASP A 322 19.20 21.86 -42.89
N VAL A 323 17.93 21.79 -43.29
CA VAL A 323 16.85 22.43 -42.59
C VAL A 323 16.62 21.63 -41.31
N GLU A 324 17.34 21.99 -40.24
CA GLU A 324 17.23 21.33 -38.94
C GLU A 324 15.74 21.17 -38.57
N PRO A 325 15.32 19.97 -38.11
CA PRO A 325 13.96 19.74 -37.64
C PRO A 325 13.58 20.81 -36.61
N ILE A 326 12.39 21.39 -36.73
CA ILE A 326 11.92 22.32 -35.68
C ILE A 326 11.65 21.45 -34.45
N GLU A 327 12.58 21.46 -33.51
CA GLU A 327 12.43 20.73 -32.26
C GLU A 327 11.28 21.32 -31.45
N ILE A 328 10.22 20.53 -31.29
CA ILE A 328 9.15 20.85 -30.34
C ILE A 328 9.70 20.51 -28.95
N VAL A 329 10.29 21.52 -28.30
CA VAL A 329 10.91 21.34 -26.99
C VAL A 329 9.84 21.11 -25.93
N ARG A 330 9.92 19.97 -25.24
CA ARG A 330 9.12 19.69 -24.04
C ARG A 330 9.87 20.27 -22.82
N PRO A 331 9.31 21.27 -22.12
CA PRO A 331 9.97 21.88 -20.97
C PRO A 331 10.02 20.89 -19.82
N ALA A 332 11.05 20.98 -18.98
CA ALA A 332 11.14 20.22 -17.75
C ALA A 332 9.98 20.62 -16.81
N ASP A 333 9.26 19.64 -16.24
CA ASP A 333 8.32 19.90 -15.15
C ASP A 333 9.10 19.86 -13.82
N PRO A 334 9.33 21.02 -13.18
CA PRO A 334 10.11 21.09 -11.94
C PRO A 334 9.42 20.34 -10.79
N LYS A 335 8.09 20.25 -10.78
CA LYS A 335 7.35 19.52 -9.74
C LYS A 335 7.60 18.02 -9.86
N LEU A 336 7.58 17.51 -11.09
CA LEU A 336 7.83 16.10 -11.35
C LEU A 336 9.28 15.70 -11.03
N ARG A 337 10.23 16.55 -11.41
CA ARG A 337 11.65 16.38 -11.05
C ARG A 337 11.85 16.40 -9.52
N ALA A 338 11.20 17.33 -8.82
CA ALA A 338 11.24 17.41 -7.35
C ALA A 338 10.61 16.17 -6.67
N LEU A 339 9.54 15.61 -7.23
CA LEU A 339 8.92 14.38 -6.71
C LEU A 339 9.87 13.19 -6.75
N ILE A 340 10.61 13.00 -7.86
CA ILE A 340 11.58 11.91 -7.99
C ILE A 340 12.72 12.08 -6.98
N ARG A 341 13.20 13.32 -6.80
CA ARG A 341 14.23 13.63 -5.79
C ARG A 341 13.72 13.42 -4.36
N ASN A 342 12.48 13.77 -4.08
CA ASN A 342 11.85 13.53 -2.78
C ASN A 342 11.80 12.03 -2.46
N PHE A 343 11.45 11.20 -3.44
CA PHE A 343 11.52 9.74 -3.29
C PHE A 343 12.94 9.29 -2.92
N PHE A 344 13.95 9.71 -3.67
CA PHE A 344 15.35 9.37 -3.38
C PHE A 344 15.75 9.78 -1.95
N ASN A 345 15.47 11.03 -1.56
CA ASN A 345 15.83 11.57 -0.24
C ASN A 345 15.10 10.86 0.91
N THR A 346 13.91 10.31 0.66
CA THR A 346 13.07 9.65 1.66
C THR A 346 13.43 8.18 1.84
N PHE A 347 13.75 7.49 0.75
CA PHE A 347 13.97 6.05 0.74
C PHE A 347 15.45 5.63 0.71
N GLN A 348 16.38 6.59 0.59
CA GLN A 348 17.81 6.31 0.78
C GLN A 348 18.13 5.93 2.24
N GLY A 349 19.11 5.05 2.43
CA GLY A 349 19.58 4.62 3.74
C GLY A 349 19.13 3.22 4.14
N ALA A 350 19.57 2.78 5.32
CA ALA A 350 19.39 1.40 5.75
C ALA A 350 17.92 1.05 6.01
N ASN A 351 17.49 -0.09 5.47
CA ASN A 351 16.21 -0.77 5.74
C ASN A 351 14.92 -0.03 5.33
N MET A 352 14.98 1.18 4.75
CA MET A 352 13.78 1.90 4.29
C MET A 352 13.05 1.15 3.17
N MET A 353 13.80 0.71 2.14
CA MET A 353 13.23 -0.03 1.00
C MET A 353 12.87 -1.47 1.34
N LYS A 354 13.64 -2.11 2.23
CA LYS A 354 13.37 -3.49 2.67
C LYS A 354 12.01 -3.64 3.34
N SER A 355 11.59 -2.64 4.13
CA SER A 355 10.28 -2.65 4.79
C SER A 355 9.10 -2.68 3.81
N VAL A 356 9.30 -2.24 2.57
CA VAL A 356 8.26 -2.21 1.52
C VAL A 356 8.56 -3.19 0.38
N TYR A 357 9.44 -4.17 0.59
CA TYR A 357 9.83 -5.19 -0.40
C TYR A 357 10.41 -4.61 -1.70
N GLY A 358 11.05 -3.44 -1.63
CA GLY A 358 11.76 -2.84 -2.76
C GLY A 358 13.28 -3.07 -2.70
N LEU A 359 13.99 -2.73 -3.78
CA LEU A 359 15.45 -2.79 -3.82
C LEU A 359 16.10 -1.62 -3.10
N ASP A 360 17.27 -1.85 -2.51
CA ASP A 360 18.08 -0.81 -1.90
C ASP A 360 18.56 0.18 -2.97
N ILE A 361 18.37 1.48 -2.72
CA ILE A 361 18.77 2.54 -3.65
C ILE A 361 20.30 2.66 -3.64
N ALA A 362 20.89 2.61 -4.82
CA ALA A 362 22.32 2.83 -5.05
C ALA A 362 22.63 4.31 -5.32
N GLY A 363 21.77 5.01 -6.04
CA GLY A 363 21.99 6.39 -6.45
C GLY A 363 20.86 6.93 -7.34
N THR A 364 21.00 8.19 -7.75
CA THR A 364 20.11 8.83 -8.72
C THR A 364 20.94 9.59 -9.76
N ILE A 365 20.49 9.60 -11.01
CA ILE A 365 21.11 10.34 -12.11
C ILE A 365 20.05 11.24 -12.74
N ASP A 366 20.39 12.51 -12.92
CA ASP A 366 19.56 13.49 -13.59
C ASP A 366 20.12 13.76 -14.98
N HIS A 367 19.44 13.28 -16.02
CA HIS A 367 19.91 13.37 -17.39
C HIS A 367 19.56 14.74 -17.96
N THR A 368 20.42 15.73 -17.73
CA THR A 368 20.27 17.09 -18.27
C THR A 368 20.74 17.22 -19.72
N GLU A 369 21.58 16.31 -20.17
CA GLU A 369 22.24 16.28 -21.48
C GLU A 369 22.22 14.87 -22.08
N GLY A 370 22.61 14.75 -23.36
CA GLY A 370 22.67 13.48 -24.08
C GLY A 370 21.31 12.94 -24.56
N GLU A 371 21.29 11.66 -24.96
CA GLU A 371 20.11 10.99 -25.54
C GLU A 371 18.93 10.92 -24.57
N HIS A 372 19.21 10.82 -23.27
CA HIS A 372 18.20 10.73 -22.22
C HIS A 372 17.82 12.08 -21.61
N LYS A 373 18.17 13.21 -22.26
CA LYS A 373 17.85 14.56 -21.78
C LYS A 373 16.38 14.69 -21.36
N GLY A 374 16.14 15.16 -20.14
CA GLY A 374 14.80 15.31 -19.57
C GLY A 374 14.28 14.09 -18.81
N HIS A 375 15.14 13.11 -18.51
CA HIS A 375 14.79 11.95 -17.70
C HIS A 375 15.58 11.94 -16.39
N CYS A 376 14.97 11.36 -15.36
CA CYS A 376 15.68 11.03 -14.13
C CYS A 376 15.72 9.51 -13.98
N SER A 377 16.86 8.98 -13.55
CA SER A 377 17.09 7.55 -13.32
C SER A 377 17.37 7.28 -11.86
N ILE A 378 16.65 6.33 -11.27
CA ILE A 378 16.95 5.78 -9.95
C ILE A 378 17.68 4.46 -10.15
N LEU A 379 18.84 4.34 -9.51
CA LEU A 379 19.69 3.15 -9.55
C LEU A 379 19.43 2.32 -8.30
N TYR A 380 19.25 1.02 -8.48
CA TYR A 380 18.96 0.07 -7.40
C TYR A 380 20.00 -1.04 -7.37
N ARG A 381 20.42 -1.44 -6.16
CA ARG A 381 21.32 -2.58 -5.96
C ARG A 381 20.56 -3.88 -6.20
N LEU A 382 21.15 -4.77 -6.98
CA LEU A 382 20.60 -6.12 -7.16
C LEU A 382 20.73 -6.95 -5.88
N PRO A 383 19.77 -7.87 -5.61
CA PRO A 383 19.77 -8.63 -4.37
C PRO A 383 20.94 -9.62 -4.28
N GLY A 384 21.42 -9.85 -3.06
CA GLY A 384 22.51 -10.79 -2.77
C GLY A 384 23.81 -10.42 -3.49
N THR A 385 24.42 -11.40 -4.14
CA THR A 385 25.65 -11.20 -4.94
C THR A 385 25.39 -11.07 -6.43
N ILE A 386 24.13 -10.94 -6.87
CA ILE A 386 23.75 -10.89 -8.29
C ILE A 386 24.33 -9.65 -8.98
N GLY A 387 24.43 -8.53 -8.27
CA GLY A 387 25.02 -7.29 -8.78
C GLY A 387 26.54 -7.32 -8.91
N VAL A 388 27.21 -8.19 -8.16
CA VAL A 388 28.68 -8.24 -8.11
C VAL A 388 29.22 -8.91 -9.38
N GLN A 389 30.24 -8.30 -9.98
CA GLN A 389 30.94 -8.90 -11.09
C GLN A 389 31.88 -10.01 -10.61
N SER A 390 31.84 -11.15 -11.29
CA SER A 390 32.78 -12.23 -11.06
C SER A 390 33.09 -12.93 -12.38
N ARG A 391 34.17 -13.72 -12.40
CA ARG A 391 34.51 -14.53 -13.58
C ARG A 391 33.38 -15.50 -13.98
N GLU A 392 32.62 -15.97 -13.00
CA GLU A 392 31.49 -16.90 -13.19
C GLU A 392 30.20 -16.18 -13.61
N ARG A 393 30.08 -14.88 -13.30
CA ARG A 393 28.93 -14.04 -13.64
C ARG A 393 29.47 -12.75 -14.25
N PRO A 394 29.74 -12.69 -15.56
CA PRO A 394 30.09 -11.42 -16.20
C PRO A 394 28.88 -10.48 -16.26
N ALA A 395 29.11 -9.18 -16.44
CA ALA A 395 28.05 -8.17 -16.45
C ALA A 395 27.09 -8.36 -17.63
N GLU A 396 27.60 -8.79 -18.79
CA GLU A 396 26.82 -8.91 -20.04
C GLU A 396 25.87 -10.12 -20.04
N ASN A 397 25.99 -11.05 -19.08
CA ASN A 397 25.15 -12.24 -19.04
C ASN A 397 23.77 -11.97 -18.44
N LEU A 398 22.90 -11.39 -19.25
CA LEU A 398 21.52 -11.04 -18.88
C LEU A 398 20.67 -12.24 -18.46
N LYS A 399 21.00 -13.47 -18.87
CA LYS A 399 20.22 -14.66 -18.45
C LYS A 399 20.33 -14.91 -16.95
N LEU A 400 21.46 -14.53 -16.35
CA LEU A 400 21.75 -14.75 -14.93
C LEU A 400 21.30 -13.60 -14.02
N ARG A 401 21.17 -12.39 -14.59
CA ARG A 401 20.99 -11.14 -13.83
C ARG A 401 19.65 -10.44 -14.09
N ALA A 402 19.07 -10.63 -15.28
CA ALA A 402 17.91 -9.84 -15.67
C ALA A 402 16.67 -10.23 -14.86
N PRO A 403 15.92 -9.24 -14.34
CA PRO A 403 14.69 -9.50 -13.65
C PRO A 403 13.63 -10.07 -14.60
N VAL A 404 12.73 -10.84 -14.03
CA VAL A 404 11.55 -11.39 -14.69
C VAL A 404 10.32 -10.78 -14.02
N THR A 405 9.46 -10.13 -14.78
CA THR A 405 8.24 -9.51 -14.23
C THR A 405 7.13 -10.53 -14.07
N LEU A 406 6.25 -10.35 -13.08
CA LEU A 406 5.06 -11.18 -12.91
C LEU A 406 4.21 -11.21 -14.19
N HIS A 407 4.06 -10.05 -14.86
CA HIS A 407 3.37 -9.96 -16.14
C HIS A 407 3.91 -10.95 -17.20
N SER A 408 5.21 -11.21 -17.23
CA SER A 408 5.81 -12.18 -18.15
C SER A 408 5.60 -13.65 -17.75
N LEU A 409 5.28 -13.90 -16.48
CA LEU A 409 5.02 -15.22 -15.92
C LEU A 409 3.55 -15.62 -16.00
N LEU A 410 2.63 -14.67 -15.93
CA LEU A 410 1.18 -14.90 -16.02
C LEU A 410 0.80 -15.56 -17.36
N GLY A 411 -0.15 -16.50 -17.31
CA GLY A 411 -0.63 -17.25 -18.49
C GLY A 411 0.31 -18.34 -19.01
N THR A 412 1.50 -18.51 -18.42
CA THR A 412 2.41 -19.60 -18.80
C THR A 412 2.03 -20.89 -18.09
N LYS A 413 1.47 -21.87 -18.81
CA LYS A 413 1.22 -23.21 -18.27
C LYS A 413 2.56 -23.92 -18.03
N GLN A 414 2.95 -24.07 -16.76
CA GLN A 414 4.08 -24.88 -16.26
C GLN A 414 5.34 -24.86 -17.15
N LYS A 415 6.04 -23.72 -17.18
CA LYS A 415 7.45 -23.72 -17.61
C LYS A 415 8.29 -24.45 -16.56
N ARG A 416 9.17 -25.37 -16.98
CA ARG A 416 10.15 -26.01 -16.09
C ARG A 416 10.95 -24.92 -15.36
N GLY A 417 10.97 -24.95 -14.02
CA GLY A 417 11.75 -24.01 -13.20
C GLY A 417 10.99 -22.80 -12.64
N ILE A 418 9.67 -22.69 -12.81
CA ILE A 418 8.86 -21.67 -12.13
C ILE A 418 8.03 -22.34 -11.02
N ARG A 419 8.24 -21.93 -9.77
CA ARG A 419 7.49 -22.44 -8.62
C ARG A 419 6.28 -21.55 -8.34
N SER A 420 5.18 -21.75 -9.08
CA SER A 420 3.92 -20.99 -8.94
C SER A 420 2.74 -21.81 -8.40
N MET A 421 3.00 -22.74 -7.48
CA MET A 421 1.95 -23.48 -6.76
C MET A 421 1.07 -22.53 -5.94
N LEU A 422 -0.15 -22.93 -5.61
CA LEU A 422 -1.13 -22.09 -4.92
C LEU A 422 -0.56 -21.47 -3.63
N GLY A 423 0.16 -22.24 -2.81
CA GLY A 423 0.81 -21.71 -1.60
C GLY A 423 1.85 -20.62 -1.87
N ALA A 424 2.62 -20.73 -2.97
CA ALA A 424 3.56 -19.69 -3.38
C ALA A 424 2.85 -18.43 -3.89
N ARG A 425 1.65 -18.57 -4.50
CA ARG A 425 0.81 -17.44 -4.91
C ARG A 425 0.18 -16.73 -3.72
N PHE A 426 -0.26 -17.47 -2.70
CA PHE A 426 -0.73 -16.88 -1.44
C PHE A 426 0.38 -16.11 -0.74
N GLU A 427 1.59 -16.66 -0.70
CA GLU A 427 2.73 -15.96 -0.11
C GLU A 427 3.11 -14.69 -0.90
N LEU A 428 3.07 -14.77 -2.23
CA LEU A 428 3.22 -13.60 -3.11
C LEU A 428 2.18 -12.52 -2.77
N ALA A 429 0.89 -12.89 -2.70
CA ALA A 429 -0.21 -12.00 -2.36
C ALA A 429 0.01 -11.32 -0.99
N ARG A 430 0.34 -12.10 0.05
CA ARG A 430 0.62 -11.57 1.39
C ARG A 430 1.73 -10.54 1.37
N LYS A 431 2.88 -10.83 0.73
CA LYS A 431 4.00 -9.90 0.67
C LYS A 431 3.64 -8.59 -0.04
N LEU A 432 2.89 -8.66 -1.13
CA LEU A 432 2.41 -7.48 -1.85
C LEU A 432 1.46 -6.63 -0.99
N VAL A 433 0.49 -7.24 -0.33
CA VAL A 433 -0.42 -6.53 0.57
C VAL A 433 0.34 -5.90 1.73
N ARG A 434 1.21 -6.66 2.40
CA ARG A 434 2.03 -6.17 3.52
C ARG A 434 2.88 -4.97 3.07
N ALA A 435 3.51 -5.04 1.89
CA ALA A 435 4.28 -3.92 1.32
C ALA A 435 3.43 -2.65 1.18
N VAL A 436 2.24 -2.77 0.59
CA VAL A 436 1.34 -1.63 0.36
C VAL A 436 0.83 -1.06 1.68
N CYS A 437 0.42 -1.90 2.62
CA CYS A 437 -0.04 -1.45 3.94
C CYS A 437 1.05 -0.70 4.72
N LEU A 438 2.31 -1.18 4.69
CA LEU A 438 3.43 -0.52 5.34
C LEU A 438 3.79 0.81 4.66
N LEU A 439 3.77 0.84 3.32
CA LEU A 439 3.96 2.07 2.55
C LEU A 439 2.90 3.11 2.92
N HIS A 440 1.63 2.68 2.98
CA HIS A 440 0.51 3.55 3.36
C HIS A 440 0.61 4.03 4.81
N SER A 441 1.03 3.14 5.73
CA SER A 441 1.29 3.49 7.14
C SER A 441 2.34 4.59 7.28
N SER A 442 3.29 4.67 6.35
CA SER A 442 4.32 5.70 6.32
C SER A 442 3.88 7.03 5.69
N GLY A 443 2.63 7.11 5.19
CA GLY A 443 2.12 8.30 4.50
C GLY A 443 2.60 8.43 3.06
N TRP A 444 2.85 7.31 2.37
CA TRP A 444 3.32 7.27 0.99
C TRP A 444 2.38 6.46 0.09
N LEU A 445 2.31 6.82 -1.20
CA LEU A 445 1.44 6.23 -2.23
C LEU A 445 2.29 5.64 -3.36
N HIS A 446 1.97 4.43 -3.82
CA HIS A 446 2.76 3.72 -4.83
C HIS A 446 2.45 4.17 -6.26
N LYS A 447 1.17 4.33 -6.60
CA LYS A 447 0.61 4.75 -7.89
C LYS A 447 0.71 3.76 -9.04
N ASN A 448 1.72 2.90 -9.07
CA ASN A 448 1.99 2.00 -10.19
C ASN A 448 1.95 0.51 -9.78
N ILE A 449 0.97 0.10 -8.96
CA ILE A 449 0.81 -1.30 -8.55
C ILE A 449 0.21 -2.07 -9.73
N ARG A 450 0.99 -2.98 -10.33
CA ARG A 450 0.59 -3.81 -11.48
C ARG A 450 1.55 -4.98 -11.67
N ALA A 451 1.22 -5.93 -12.55
CA ALA A 451 2.02 -7.13 -12.75
C ALA A 451 3.42 -6.84 -13.34
N GLU A 452 3.61 -5.72 -14.05
CA GLU A 452 4.92 -5.28 -14.56
C GLU A 452 5.84 -4.77 -13.45
N SER A 453 5.24 -4.25 -12.38
CA SER A 453 5.94 -3.67 -11.23
C SER A 453 6.40 -4.73 -10.22
N VAL A 454 5.93 -5.98 -10.34
CA VAL A 454 6.37 -7.09 -9.50
C VAL A 454 7.46 -7.87 -10.21
N MET A 455 8.65 -7.92 -9.63
CA MET A 455 9.84 -8.53 -10.23
C MET A 455 10.37 -9.70 -9.41
N PHE A 456 11.00 -10.64 -10.11
CA PHE A 456 11.72 -11.77 -9.54
C PHE A 456 13.12 -11.83 -10.13
N PHE A 457 14.09 -12.14 -9.29
CA PHE A 457 15.48 -12.31 -9.72
C PHE A 457 15.83 -13.80 -9.78
N PRO A 458 16.42 -14.27 -10.89
CA PRO A 458 16.92 -15.64 -11.03
C PRO A 458 17.85 -16.06 -9.89
N GLU A 459 17.48 -17.10 -9.14
CA GLU A 459 18.40 -17.78 -8.22
C GLU A 459 19.13 -18.89 -8.99
N HIS A 460 20.43 -19.05 -8.70
CA HIS A 460 21.25 -20.06 -9.35
C HIS A 460 21.21 -21.35 -8.53
N VAL A 461 20.79 -22.45 -9.16
CA VAL A 461 20.88 -23.78 -8.55
C VAL A 461 21.85 -24.61 -9.40
N ASN A 462 22.99 -24.96 -8.81
CA ASN A 462 23.91 -25.92 -9.42
C ASN A 462 23.38 -27.33 -9.14
N ALA A 463 22.92 -28.03 -10.19
CA ALA A 463 22.52 -29.42 -10.10
C ALA A 463 23.56 -30.30 -10.82
N LEU A 464 24.16 -31.24 -10.10
CA LEU A 464 24.94 -32.32 -10.71
C LEU A 464 23.95 -33.33 -11.30
N GLN A 465 23.81 -33.36 -12.62
CA GLN A 465 23.15 -34.46 -13.31
C GLN A 465 24.24 -35.29 -14.01
N GLU A 466 24.05 -36.61 -14.00
CA GLU A 466 25.05 -37.69 -14.07
C GLU A 466 26.22 -37.60 -15.07
N ASP A 467 26.30 -36.64 -16.00
CA ASP A 467 27.52 -36.39 -16.79
C ASP A 467 27.64 -34.95 -17.38
N ARG A 468 26.85 -33.97 -16.91
CA ARG A 468 26.93 -32.56 -17.40
C ARG A 468 26.63 -31.53 -16.30
N TYR A 469 27.46 -30.49 -16.20
CA TYR A 469 27.16 -29.27 -15.44
C TYR A 469 26.15 -28.41 -16.23
N GLU A 470 24.85 -28.52 -15.91
CA GLU A 470 23.83 -27.58 -16.42
C GLU A 470 23.43 -26.60 -15.32
N VAL A 471 23.60 -25.30 -15.59
CA VAL A 471 23.11 -24.22 -14.71
C VAL A 471 21.60 -24.13 -14.88
N LYS A 472 20.84 -24.52 -13.85
CA LYS A 472 19.40 -24.39 -13.83
C LYS A 472 19.01 -23.09 -13.13
N ILE A 473 18.23 -22.27 -13.83
CA ILE A 473 17.62 -21.06 -13.27
C ILE A 473 16.25 -21.44 -12.71
N GLU A 474 16.02 -21.17 -11.43
CA GLU A 474 14.74 -21.33 -10.78
C GLU A 474 14.19 -19.97 -10.35
N ILE A 475 12.88 -19.77 -10.54
CA ILE A 475 12.18 -18.57 -10.12
C ILE A 475 11.16 -18.97 -9.06
N ASP A 476 11.41 -18.47 -7.85
CA ASP A 476 10.51 -18.61 -6.71
C ASP A 476 9.60 -17.39 -6.60
N VAL A 477 8.33 -17.56 -6.98
CA VAL A 477 7.37 -16.44 -7.00
C VAL A 477 6.98 -15.99 -5.59
N SER A 478 7.33 -16.75 -4.55
CA SER A 478 7.13 -16.34 -3.16
C SER A 478 8.14 -15.29 -2.68
N LYS A 479 9.14 -14.92 -3.50
CA LYS A 479 10.13 -13.86 -3.21
C LYS A 479 9.97 -12.67 -4.18
N PRO A 480 8.83 -11.97 -4.17
CA PRO A 480 8.64 -10.80 -5.01
C PRO A 480 9.51 -9.63 -4.56
N ILE A 481 9.83 -8.78 -5.52
CA ILE A 481 10.35 -7.44 -5.30
C ILE A 481 9.40 -6.46 -5.98
N LEU A 482 8.83 -5.55 -5.20
CA LEU A 482 7.96 -4.49 -5.70
C LEU A 482 8.83 -3.34 -6.22
N MET A 483 8.55 -2.91 -7.44
CA MET A 483 9.21 -1.80 -8.13
C MET A 483 8.14 -0.86 -8.71
N GLY A 484 8.53 0.15 -9.47
CA GLY A 484 7.64 1.19 -10.00
C GLY A 484 7.58 2.43 -9.10
N TYR A 485 8.46 2.52 -8.10
CA TYR A 485 8.48 3.63 -7.15
C TYR A 485 8.83 4.98 -7.78
N ILE A 486 9.39 5.01 -8.99
CA ILE A 486 9.61 6.26 -9.72
C ILE A 486 8.30 7.05 -10.00
N PHE A 487 7.14 6.39 -9.89
CA PHE A 487 5.80 7.02 -9.99
C PHE A 487 5.18 7.39 -8.64
N SER A 488 5.78 6.92 -7.55
CA SER A 488 5.29 7.07 -6.18
C SER A 488 5.39 8.50 -5.68
N ARG A 489 4.69 8.82 -4.58
CA ARG A 489 4.63 10.17 -4.01
C ARG A 489 4.20 10.14 -2.54
N PRO A 490 4.49 11.18 -1.74
CA PRO A 490 3.86 11.33 -0.43
C PRO A 490 2.33 11.49 -0.57
N ASP A 491 1.59 10.99 0.41
CA ASP A 491 0.15 11.25 0.52
C ASP A 491 -0.06 12.71 0.95
N ASP A 492 -0.61 13.52 0.06
CA ASP A 492 -0.82 14.95 0.27
C ASP A 492 -2.01 15.29 1.16
N ILE A 493 -2.86 14.33 1.51
CA ILE A 493 -4.08 14.57 2.28
C ILE A 493 -3.79 14.33 3.78
N ILE A 494 -3.28 15.35 4.49
CA ILE A 494 -3.09 15.27 5.96
C ILE A 494 -4.38 15.61 6.69
N ILE A 495 -4.77 14.75 7.62
CA ILE A 495 -5.79 15.01 8.63
C ILE A 495 -5.25 16.10 9.58
N ARG A 496 -5.70 17.34 9.45
CA ARG A 496 -5.42 18.39 10.45
C ARG A 496 -6.54 18.41 11.47
N MET A 497 -6.27 17.97 12.71
CA MET A 497 -7.18 18.28 13.81
C MET A 497 -7.03 19.75 14.17
N ASN A 498 -8.10 20.53 14.00
CA ASN A 498 -8.23 21.77 14.73
C ASN A 498 -8.34 21.42 16.23
N PRO A 499 -7.52 22.01 17.12
CA PRO A 499 -7.71 21.83 18.55
C PRO A 499 -9.12 22.29 18.93
N PRO A 500 -9.77 21.69 19.96
CA PRO A 500 -11.07 22.14 20.40
C PRO A 500 -10.94 23.60 20.82
N SER A 501 -11.52 24.50 20.03
CA SER A 501 -11.59 25.92 20.33
C SER A 501 -12.22 26.08 21.70
N ALA A 502 -11.51 26.74 22.62
CA ALA A 502 -12.08 27.17 23.89
C ALA A 502 -13.38 27.96 23.61
N PRO A 503 -14.41 27.85 24.46
CA PRO A 503 -15.69 28.52 24.23
C PRO A 503 -15.45 30.03 24.18
N GLN A 504 -15.50 30.61 22.98
CA GLN A 504 -15.54 32.05 22.81
C GLN A 504 -17.00 32.48 22.99
N THR A 505 -17.22 33.27 24.03
CA THR A 505 -18.45 34.01 24.25
C THR A 505 -18.57 35.07 23.17
N GLU A 506 -19.21 34.75 22.04
CA GLU A 506 -19.49 35.75 21.00
C GLU A 506 -20.90 36.28 21.15
N GLN A 507 -20.96 37.58 21.43
CA GLN A 507 -22.15 38.40 21.40
C GLN A 507 -22.65 38.49 19.95
N HIS A 508 -23.95 38.23 19.77
CA HIS A 508 -24.68 38.45 18.55
C HIS A 508 -24.44 39.86 17.99
N SER A 509 -24.06 39.95 16.71
CA SER A 509 -24.63 40.95 15.82
C SER A 509 -24.77 40.39 14.41
N GLU A 510 -26.00 40.46 13.92
CA GLU A 510 -26.48 39.90 12.66
C GLU A 510 -26.02 40.75 11.47
N SER A 511 -25.65 40.10 10.35
CA SER A 511 -26.10 40.54 9.02
C SER A 511 -25.86 39.47 7.94
N SER A 512 -26.99 38.93 7.50
CA SER A 512 -27.31 38.12 6.32
C SER A 512 -26.45 38.33 5.05
N HIS A 513 -26.00 37.23 4.44
CA HIS A 513 -26.20 37.00 2.99
C HIS A 513 -26.41 35.49 2.70
N TYR A 514 -27.67 35.15 2.39
CA TYR A 514 -28.12 33.85 1.94
C TYR A 514 -27.58 33.52 0.53
N TYR A 515 -26.94 32.35 0.36
CA TYR A 515 -26.98 31.63 -0.92
C TYR A 515 -27.78 30.34 -0.74
N ARG A 516 -28.89 30.30 -1.47
CA ARG A 516 -29.93 29.28 -1.47
C ARG A 516 -29.54 28.17 -2.44
N SER A 517 -29.46 26.96 -1.90
CA SER A 517 -29.54 25.70 -2.65
C SER A 517 -30.87 25.61 -3.38
N ASN A 518 -30.82 25.33 -4.68
CA ASN A 518 -31.83 24.72 -5.52
C ASN A 518 -31.06 23.91 -6.57
N MET A 519 -31.50 22.82 -7.19
CA MET A 519 -32.57 21.85 -7.02
C MET A 519 -32.38 20.95 -8.26
N THR A 520 -32.54 19.65 -8.08
CA THR A 520 -32.58 18.62 -9.11
C THR A 520 -33.35 19.05 -10.36
N MET A 521 -32.77 18.86 -11.55
CA MET A 521 -33.49 18.88 -12.82
C MET A 521 -33.15 17.61 -13.60
N MET A 522 -34.15 16.74 -13.66
CA MET A 522 -34.35 15.75 -14.72
C MET A 522 -34.31 16.46 -16.08
N TRP A 523 -33.71 15.82 -17.09
CA TRP A 523 -33.93 16.21 -18.47
C TRP A 523 -34.23 14.99 -19.33
N ASP A 524 -35.34 15.13 -20.03
CA ASP A 524 -35.97 14.21 -20.95
C ASP A 524 -35.19 14.02 -22.27
N ASP A 525 -35.38 12.84 -22.83
CA ASP A 525 -34.95 12.37 -24.14
C ASP A 525 -35.70 13.10 -25.29
N PRO A 526 -35.05 13.36 -26.43
CA PRO A 526 -35.77 13.17 -27.69
C PRO A 526 -34.98 12.46 -28.78
N MET A 527 -35.69 11.53 -29.42
CA MET A 527 -35.35 10.75 -30.60
C MET A 527 -35.20 11.55 -31.91
N ASP A 528 -34.32 11.00 -32.75
CA ASP A 528 -34.30 10.88 -34.23
C ASP A 528 -33.98 12.10 -35.15
N GLU A 529 -32.89 12.02 -35.91
CA GLU A 529 -32.92 11.73 -37.36
C GLU A 529 -31.52 11.86 -38.03
N GLY A 530 -31.15 10.79 -38.75
CA GLY A 530 -30.31 10.68 -39.95
C GLY A 530 -29.24 11.74 -40.30
N SER A 531 -27.99 11.29 -40.45
CA SER A 531 -27.31 11.42 -41.75
C SER A 531 -26.09 10.51 -41.91
N THR A 532 -26.12 9.76 -42.99
CA THR A 532 -25.05 8.94 -43.55
C THR A 532 -23.86 9.78 -44.02
N SER A 533 -22.62 9.35 -43.75
CA SER A 533 -21.54 9.51 -44.73
C SER A 533 -20.39 8.50 -44.57
N LYS A 534 -20.24 7.73 -45.64
CA LYS A 534 -19.14 6.82 -45.97
C LYS A 534 -17.84 7.59 -46.25
N ARG A 535 -16.74 6.82 -46.22
CA ARG A 535 -15.40 7.01 -46.85
C ARG A 535 -14.32 7.48 -45.85
N ARG A 536 -13.06 7.07 -45.94
CA ARG A 536 -12.32 6.11 -46.79
C ARG A 536 -10.99 5.85 -46.08
N ARG A 537 -10.41 4.67 -46.30
CA ARG A 537 -9.10 4.20 -45.84
C ARG A 537 -7.98 5.22 -46.10
N GLY A 538 -7.09 5.38 -45.12
CA GLY A 538 -5.79 6.04 -45.24
C GLY A 538 -4.93 5.79 -44.00
N THR A 539 -3.92 4.92 -44.15
CA THR A 539 -2.83 4.60 -43.18
C THR A 539 -1.98 5.83 -42.85
N PRO A 540 -1.67 6.11 -41.56
CA PRO A 540 -0.31 5.96 -40.97
C PRO A 540 -0.35 5.71 -39.43
N ARG A 541 0.70 5.67 -38.58
CA ARG A 541 2.04 5.02 -38.49
C ARG A 541 2.63 5.35 -37.08
N THR A 542 3.20 4.33 -36.41
CA THR A 542 3.54 4.10 -34.96
C THR A 542 4.43 5.03 -34.15
N SER A 543 3.98 5.30 -32.90
CA SER A 543 4.80 5.69 -31.71
C SER A 543 4.17 5.10 -30.43
N SER A 544 4.82 4.72 -29.33
CA SER A 544 6.22 4.46 -28.94
C SER A 544 6.18 3.95 -27.48
N ILE A 545 6.37 2.65 -27.23
CA ILE A 545 6.74 2.09 -25.91
C ILE A 545 8.09 1.40 -26.10
N LEU A 546 9.16 2.03 -25.61
CA LEU A 546 10.52 1.51 -25.71
C LEU A 546 10.86 0.72 -24.45
N GLY A 547 10.93 -0.59 -24.63
CA GLY A 547 11.34 -1.56 -23.62
C GLY A 547 11.41 -2.98 -24.19
N ARG A 548 11.93 -3.17 -25.40
CA ARG A 548 12.22 -4.51 -25.96
C ARG A 548 13.49 -4.52 -26.81
N ASN A 549 14.42 -5.38 -26.36
CA ASN A 549 15.54 -6.02 -27.05
C ASN A 549 16.19 -5.27 -28.23
N MET A 550 17.45 -4.87 -28.04
CA MET A 550 18.34 -4.49 -29.14
C MET A 550 18.56 -5.67 -30.09
N LEU A 551 18.53 -5.33 -31.39
CA LEU A 551 18.88 -6.13 -32.58
C LEU A 551 17.88 -7.23 -32.99
N GLU A 552 16.79 -6.84 -33.67
CA GLU A 552 16.44 -7.34 -35.02
C GLU A 552 15.25 -6.56 -35.62
N LYS A 553 15.37 -6.26 -36.92
CA LYS A 553 14.52 -5.36 -37.73
C LYS A 553 13.22 -6.08 -38.15
N VAL A 554 12.06 -5.76 -37.56
CA VAL A 554 10.75 -6.13 -38.14
C VAL A 554 9.68 -5.04 -37.86
N VAL A 555 8.85 -4.84 -38.89
CA VAL A 555 7.87 -3.80 -39.21
C VAL A 555 6.78 -3.58 -38.14
N VAL A 556 6.43 -2.30 -37.94
CA VAL A 556 5.52 -1.79 -36.89
C VAL A 556 4.09 -1.54 -37.42
N ASN A 557 3.06 -1.92 -36.65
CA ASN A 557 1.64 -1.56 -36.84
C ASN A 557 1.12 -0.79 -35.60
N GLU A 558 0.34 0.30 -35.79
CA GLU A 558 -0.35 1.07 -34.74
C GLU A 558 -1.74 0.55 -34.44
N GLN A 559 -2.15 0.57 -33.17
CA GLN A 559 -3.30 1.33 -32.64
C GLN A 559 -3.59 0.96 -31.17
N THR A 560 -3.35 1.89 -30.23
CA THR A 560 -4.20 2.24 -29.06
C THR A 560 -3.77 3.64 -28.60
N LYS A 561 -4.71 4.56 -28.39
CA LYS A 561 -4.44 5.93 -27.91
C LYS A 561 -4.68 5.98 -26.40
N ASP A 562 -3.71 5.49 -25.64
CA ASP A 562 -3.72 5.64 -24.19
C ASP A 562 -3.57 7.14 -23.87
N THR A 563 -4.49 7.73 -23.11
CA THR A 563 -4.34 9.11 -22.62
C THR A 563 -3.21 9.18 -21.59
N ASN A 564 -1.99 9.31 -22.09
CA ASN A 564 -0.77 9.29 -21.30
C ASN A 564 -0.54 10.67 -20.64
N ILE A 565 -1.07 10.86 -19.44
CA ILE A 565 -0.78 12.05 -18.64
C ILE A 565 0.55 11.79 -17.91
N SER A 566 1.62 12.46 -18.32
CA SER A 566 2.93 12.46 -17.62
C SER A 566 3.59 11.09 -17.43
N GLY A 567 3.48 10.19 -18.42
CA GLY A 567 4.09 8.85 -18.38
C GLY A 567 3.28 7.80 -17.63
N PHE A 568 2.01 8.07 -17.32
CA PHE A 568 1.11 7.20 -16.55
C PHE A 568 -0.05 6.74 -17.43
N THR A 569 -0.26 5.43 -17.51
CA THR A 569 -1.38 4.81 -18.25
C THR A 569 -2.60 4.73 -17.35
N LEU A 570 -3.71 5.37 -17.75
CA LEU A 570 -5.01 5.13 -17.16
C LEU A 570 -5.60 3.88 -17.81
N ASP A 571 -5.29 2.72 -17.27
CA ASP A 571 -5.78 1.41 -17.72
C ASP A 571 -6.70 0.78 -16.65
N TYR A 572 -7.04 -0.50 -16.81
CA TYR A 572 -7.91 -1.23 -15.89
C TYR A 572 -7.33 -1.42 -14.47
N TYR A 573 -6.03 -1.15 -14.24
CA TYR A 573 -5.47 -1.12 -12.88
C TYR A 573 -5.87 0.16 -12.14
N GLN A 574 -6.30 1.22 -12.83
CA GLN A 574 -6.69 2.46 -12.20
C GLN A 574 -8.14 2.46 -11.74
N HIS A 575 -8.36 2.99 -10.54
CA HIS A 575 -9.68 3.08 -9.93
C HIS A 575 -10.66 3.90 -10.81
N PRO A 576 -11.95 3.52 -10.94
CA PRO A 576 -12.92 4.21 -11.78
C PRO A 576 -13.03 5.74 -11.52
N ALA A 577 -12.96 6.15 -10.25
CA ALA A 577 -12.99 7.58 -9.90
C ALA A 577 -11.79 8.38 -10.44
N LYS A 578 -10.64 7.74 -10.68
CA LYS A 578 -9.46 8.39 -11.27
C LYS A 578 -9.60 8.52 -12.79
N HIS A 579 -10.28 7.58 -13.42
CA HIS A 579 -10.67 7.68 -14.83
C HIS A 579 -11.70 8.79 -15.04
N ALA A 580 -12.74 8.84 -14.19
CA ALA A 580 -13.78 9.86 -14.26
C ALA A 580 -13.25 11.30 -14.06
N ASP A 581 -12.23 11.47 -13.20
CA ASP A 581 -11.49 12.75 -13.07
C ASP A 581 -9.97 12.52 -13.06
N PRO A 582 -9.31 12.58 -14.24
CA PRO A 582 -7.86 12.42 -14.34
C PRO A 582 -7.07 13.53 -13.64
N LYS A 583 -7.68 14.69 -13.33
CA LYS A 583 -7.02 15.78 -12.60
C LYS A 583 -7.11 15.59 -11.08
N ARG A 584 -8.02 14.73 -10.60
CA ARG A 584 -8.13 14.40 -9.17
C ARG A 584 -6.80 13.90 -8.61
N ARG A 585 -6.45 14.33 -7.40
CA ARG A 585 -5.24 13.85 -6.71
C ARG A 585 -5.34 12.34 -6.47
N TYR A 586 -4.20 11.67 -6.55
CA TYR A 586 -4.10 10.23 -6.28
C TYR A 586 -4.29 9.94 -4.79
N ARG A 587 -4.80 8.75 -4.44
CA ARG A 587 -5.19 8.38 -3.07
C ARG A 587 -4.84 6.95 -2.72
N HIS A 588 -4.90 6.64 -1.42
CA HIS A 588 -4.78 5.28 -0.88
C HIS A 588 -5.77 4.31 -1.53
N ALA A 589 -7.05 4.68 -1.66
CA ALA A 589 -8.04 3.82 -2.29
C ALA A 589 -7.66 3.33 -3.70
N TYR A 590 -6.92 4.14 -4.46
CA TYR A 590 -6.53 3.80 -5.82
C TYR A 590 -5.42 2.75 -5.85
N ASP A 591 -4.48 2.80 -4.90
CA ASP A 591 -3.49 1.74 -4.71
C ASP A 591 -4.16 0.43 -4.28
N VAL A 592 -5.15 0.48 -3.39
CA VAL A 592 -5.89 -0.72 -2.93
C VAL A 592 -6.70 -1.34 -4.06
N TYR A 593 -7.34 -0.53 -4.91
CA TYR A 593 -8.01 -1.04 -6.11
C TYR A 593 -7.03 -1.72 -7.07
N SER A 594 -5.89 -1.06 -7.34
CA SER A 594 -4.82 -1.60 -8.19
C SER A 594 -4.30 -2.94 -7.63
N LEU A 595 -4.18 -3.03 -6.30
CA LEU A 595 -3.83 -4.26 -5.59
C LEU A 595 -4.90 -5.34 -5.76
N GLY A 596 -6.19 -5.00 -5.75
CA GLY A 596 -7.29 -5.94 -6.03
C GLY A 596 -7.17 -6.60 -7.41
N ILE A 597 -6.90 -5.79 -8.45
CA ILE A 597 -6.64 -6.30 -9.81
C ILE A 597 -5.41 -7.22 -9.83
N LEU A 598 -4.32 -6.80 -9.19
CA LEU A 598 -3.09 -7.61 -9.13
C LEU A 598 -3.31 -8.93 -8.40
N LEU A 599 -4.07 -8.94 -7.30
CA LEU A 599 -4.42 -10.15 -6.55
C LEU A 599 -5.32 -11.09 -7.36
N LEU A 600 -6.21 -10.55 -8.18
CA LEU A 600 -7.02 -11.33 -9.12
C LEU A 600 -6.14 -12.09 -10.12
N GLU A 601 -5.17 -11.40 -10.72
CA GLU A 601 -4.19 -11.99 -11.64
C GLU A 601 -3.30 -13.02 -10.95
N VAL A 602 -2.86 -12.75 -9.73
CA VAL A 602 -2.05 -13.70 -8.93
C VAL A 602 -2.84 -14.95 -8.59
N GLY A 603 -4.10 -14.83 -8.18
CA GLY A 603 -4.92 -15.99 -7.81
C GLY A 603 -5.17 -16.93 -8.99
N LEU A 604 -5.67 -16.36 -10.11
CA LEU A 604 -5.99 -17.11 -11.32
C LEU A 604 -4.74 -17.47 -12.14
N TRP A 605 -3.62 -16.80 -11.90
CA TRP A 605 -2.36 -16.94 -12.65
C TRP A 605 -2.49 -16.66 -14.15
N GLU A 606 -3.34 -15.70 -14.49
CA GLU A 606 -3.63 -15.27 -15.85
C GLU A 606 -3.68 -13.74 -15.93
N LYS A 607 -3.55 -13.21 -17.15
CA LYS A 607 -3.76 -11.78 -17.39
C LYS A 607 -5.25 -11.54 -17.58
N LEU A 608 -5.74 -10.39 -17.15
CA LEU A 608 -7.09 -9.96 -17.50
C LEU A 608 -7.22 -9.84 -19.02
N ARG A 609 -8.42 -10.11 -19.53
CA ARG A 609 -8.77 -9.82 -20.92
C ARG A 609 -8.57 -8.33 -21.20
N ASN A 610 -8.20 -8.03 -22.45
CA ASN A 610 -8.09 -6.65 -22.87
C ASN A 610 -9.50 -6.06 -22.92
N TYR A 611 -9.80 -5.12 -22.03
CA TYR A 611 -11.03 -4.33 -22.09
C TYR A 611 -10.75 -3.18 -23.05
N PRO A 612 -11.43 -3.09 -24.20
CA PRO A 612 -11.25 -1.95 -25.10
C PRO A 612 -11.58 -0.68 -24.31
N ASP A 613 -10.70 0.32 -24.36
CA ASP A 613 -11.00 1.66 -23.91
C ASP A 613 -11.99 2.29 -24.90
N ASP A 614 -13.26 1.93 -24.78
CA ASP A 614 -14.33 2.68 -25.41
C ASP A 614 -14.56 3.94 -24.57
N ASP A 615 -14.38 5.11 -25.17
CA ASP A 615 -14.54 6.43 -24.54
C ASP A 615 -15.98 6.64 -23.99
N GLU A 616 -16.93 5.77 -24.39
CA GLU A 616 -18.34 5.78 -23.97
C GLU A 616 -18.64 4.83 -22.78
N GLU A 617 -17.70 3.99 -22.35
CA GLU A 617 -17.94 2.96 -21.34
C GLU A 617 -17.84 3.52 -19.90
N ASP A 618 -18.88 3.29 -19.08
CA ASP A 618 -18.83 3.61 -17.64
C ASP A 618 -17.76 2.76 -16.96
N HIS A 619 -16.67 3.39 -16.52
CA HIS A 619 -15.58 2.72 -15.80
C HIS A 619 -16.04 1.98 -14.53
N TYR A 620 -17.17 2.38 -13.93
CA TYR A 620 -17.78 1.64 -12.84
C TYR A 620 -18.48 0.36 -13.31
N GLU A 621 -19.05 0.33 -14.52
CA GLU A 621 -19.55 -0.90 -15.13
C GLU A 621 -18.41 -1.84 -15.48
N ARG A 622 -17.31 -1.33 -16.07
CA ARG A 622 -16.12 -2.17 -16.33
C ARG A 622 -15.62 -2.87 -15.06
N ARG A 623 -15.60 -2.16 -13.93
CA ARG A 623 -15.30 -2.77 -12.62
C ARG A 623 -16.29 -3.89 -12.27
N ARG A 624 -17.59 -3.68 -12.47
CA ARG A 624 -18.64 -4.68 -12.21
C ARG A 624 -18.49 -5.90 -13.14
N GLU A 625 -18.11 -5.70 -14.39
CA GLU A 625 -17.82 -6.76 -15.35
C GLU A 625 -16.61 -7.60 -14.93
N ILE A 626 -15.50 -6.95 -14.54
CA ILE A 626 -14.33 -7.64 -13.98
C ILE A 626 -14.73 -8.51 -12.78
N CYS A 627 -15.56 -7.99 -11.88
CA CYS A 627 -16.06 -8.77 -10.75
C CYS A 627 -16.88 -9.98 -11.21
N ARG A 628 -17.82 -9.79 -12.15
CA ARG A 628 -18.71 -10.83 -12.67
C ARG A 628 -17.96 -11.95 -13.41
N ASP A 629 -16.96 -11.59 -14.20
CA ASP A 629 -16.25 -12.52 -15.07
C ASP A 629 -15.23 -13.40 -14.32
N TYR A 630 -14.66 -12.89 -13.22
CA TYR A 630 -13.49 -13.52 -12.59
C TYR A 630 -13.70 -13.98 -11.15
N LEU A 631 -14.63 -13.39 -10.37
CA LEU A 631 -14.74 -13.74 -8.94
C LEU A 631 -15.20 -15.18 -8.70
N ASP A 632 -16.16 -15.70 -9.45
CA ASP A 632 -16.61 -17.10 -9.29
C ASP A 632 -15.49 -18.10 -9.62
N ARG A 633 -14.69 -17.79 -10.64
CA ARG A 633 -13.51 -18.56 -11.00
C ARG A 633 -12.44 -18.47 -9.92
N LEU A 634 -12.27 -17.29 -9.32
CA LEU A 634 -11.32 -17.07 -8.24
C LEU A 634 -11.72 -17.83 -6.98
N ARG A 635 -13.02 -17.88 -6.64
CA ARG A 635 -13.55 -18.70 -5.53
C ARG A 635 -13.21 -20.17 -5.73
N TRP A 636 -13.41 -20.68 -6.94
CA TRP A 636 -13.04 -22.06 -7.27
C TRP A 636 -11.53 -22.30 -7.17
N ALA A 637 -10.71 -21.35 -7.61
CA ALA A 637 -9.25 -21.51 -7.69
C ALA A 637 -8.52 -21.28 -6.36
N CYS A 638 -9.01 -20.36 -5.52
CA CYS A 638 -8.30 -19.84 -4.35
C CYS A 638 -9.13 -19.88 -3.06
N GLY A 639 -10.39 -20.27 -3.13
CA GLY A 639 -11.32 -20.28 -1.99
C GLY A 639 -12.04 -18.94 -1.77
N ASP A 640 -13.10 -18.99 -0.96
CA ASP A 640 -13.96 -17.83 -0.70
C ASP A 640 -13.23 -16.68 -0.02
N THR A 641 -12.38 -16.96 0.97
CA THR A 641 -11.63 -15.93 1.71
C THR A 641 -10.76 -15.08 0.78
N TYR A 642 -10.04 -15.71 -0.16
CA TYR A 642 -9.20 -14.97 -1.10
C TYR A 642 -10.05 -14.14 -2.07
N ALA A 643 -11.17 -14.68 -2.54
CA ALA A 643 -12.07 -13.96 -3.43
C ALA A 643 -12.78 -12.77 -2.75
N ASP A 644 -13.16 -12.92 -1.48
CA ASP A 644 -13.78 -11.85 -0.68
C ASP A 644 -12.79 -10.72 -0.40
N VAL A 645 -11.51 -11.04 -0.18
CA VAL A 645 -10.43 -10.05 -0.11
C VAL A 645 -10.34 -9.26 -1.41
N VAL A 646 -10.26 -9.95 -2.56
CA VAL A 646 -10.17 -9.28 -3.86
C VAL A 646 -11.38 -8.40 -4.12
N LEU A 647 -12.59 -8.90 -3.86
CA LEU A 647 -13.82 -8.13 -3.99
C LEU A 647 -13.80 -6.88 -3.11
N SER A 648 -13.34 -7.00 -1.87
CA SER A 648 -13.24 -5.86 -0.94
C SER A 648 -12.28 -4.80 -1.45
N CYS A 649 -11.16 -5.19 -2.06
CA CYS A 649 -10.22 -4.24 -2.70
C CYS A 649 -10.85 -3.54 -3.90
N LEU A 650 -11.58 -4.27 -4.76
CA LEU A 650 -12.19 -3.70 -5.96
C LEU A 650 -13.36 -2.76 -5.64
N MET A 651 -14.13 -3.07 -4.59
CA MET A 651 -15.30 -2.30 -4.17
C MET A 651 -14.99 -1.17 -3.19
N ILE A 652 -13.72 -0.84 -3.00
CA ILE A 652 -13.30 0.25 -2.13
C ILE A 652 -13.95 1.59 -2.55
N ASP A 653 -14.41 2.35 -1.55
CA ASP A 653 -14.87 3.71 -1.77
C ASP A 653 -13.69 4.68 -1.76
N SER A 654 -13.80 5.78 -2.50
CA SER A 654 -12.79 6.82 -2.61
C SER A 654 -13.23 8.12 -1.90
N SER A 655 -14.01 8.01 -0.84
CA SER A 655 -14.51 9.17 -0.08
C SER A 655 -13.35 9.98 0.52
N ASP A 656 -13.59 11.28 0.70
CA ASP A 656 -12.58 12.27 1.11
C ASP A 656 -12.56 12.56 2.60
N ASP A 657 -13.50 11.99 3.33
CA ASP A 657 -13.74 12.30 4.73
C ASP A 657 -12.87 11.43 5.65
N GLU A 658 -12.76 11.90 6.90
CA GLU A 658 -12.00 11.22 7.95
C GLU A 658 -12.50 9.79 8.21
N VAL A 659 -13.82 9.60 8.07
CA VAL A 659 -14.47 8.30 8.23
C VAL A 659 -14.05 7.36 7.10
N GLY A 660 -14.01 7.84 5.87
CA GLY A 660 -13.47 7.11 4.72
C GLY A 660 -12.05 6.60 4.98
N LYS A 661 -11.14 7.49 5.39
CA LYS A 661 -9.74 7.12 5.66
C LYS A 661 -9.53 6.17 6.82
N ALA A 662 -10.34 6.29 7.89
CA ALA A 662 -10.33 5.31 8.97
C ALA A 662 -10.78 3.93 8.45
N SER A 663 -11.85 3.92 7.66
CA SER A 663 -12.40 2.71 7.03
C SER A 663 -11.41 2.06 6.05
N GLU A 664 -10.66 2.85 5.28
CA GLU A 664 -9.60 2.36 4.37
C GLU A 664 -8.45 1.69 5.14
N ARG A 665 -8.02 2.26 6.26
CA ARG A 665 -6.96 1.69 7.11
C ARG A 665 -7.41 0.38 7.73
N GLU A 666 -8.63 0.36 8.26
CA GLU A 666 -9.28 -0.85 8.76
C GLU A 666 -9.38 -1.92 7.65
N LEU A 667 -9.79 -1.53 6.44
CA LEU A 667 -9.85 -2.45 5.30
C LEU A 667 -8.48 -3.04 4.97
N CYS A 668 -7.43 -2.23 4.90
CA CYS A 668 -6.06 -2.69 4.62
C CYS A 668 -5.59 -3.74 5.63
N ALA A 669 -5.76 -3.45 6.92
CA ALA A 669 -5.40 -4.40 7.97
C ALA A 669 -6.26 -5.68 7.91
N ARG A 670 -7.54 -5.57 7.52
CA ARG A 670 -8.45 -6.72 7.39
C ARG A 670 -8.02 -7.61 6.23
N ILE A 671 -7.67 -7.01 5.09
CA ILE A 671 -7.13 -7.72 3.92
C ILE A 671 -5.90 -8.54 4.30
N VAL A 672 -4.96 -7.97 5.06
CA VAL A 672 -3.81 -8.71 5.58
C VAL A 672 -4.28 -9.91 6.40
N ALA A 673 -5.10 -9.67 7.43
CA ALA A 673 -5.57 -10.71 8.34
C ALA A 673 -6.28 -11.88 7.62
N ASP A 674 -7.04 -11.60 6.57
CA ASP A 674 -7.79 -12.62 5.83
C ASP A 674 -6.90 -13.42 4.86
N LEU A 675 -5.89 -12.78 4.24
CA LEU A 675 -4.89 -13.48 3.44
C LEU A 675 -3.97 -14.40 4.27
N GLU A 676 -3.73 -14.07 5.54
CA GLU A 676 -3.01 -14.97 6.45
C GLU A 676 -3.74 -16.29 6.68
N GLY A 677 -5.07 -16.28 6.56
CA GLY A 677 -5.93 -17.46 6.67
C GLY A 677 -5.95 -18.37 5.43
N CYS A 678 -5.48 -17.90 4.28
CA CYS A 678 -5.50 -18.68 3.03
C CYS A 678 -4.39 -19.76 3.06
N GLN A 679 -4.76 -21.04 3.04
CA GLN A 679 -3.81 -22.17 3.01
C GLN A 679 -4.06 -23.05 1.78
N ALA A 680 -2.99 -23.63 1.23
CA ALA A 680 -2.98 -24.30 -0.07
C ALA A 680 -3.28 -25.81 -0.01
#